data_AF-A0A382B038-F1
#
_entry.id   AF-A0A382B038-F1
#
_cell.length_a   1.000
_cell.length_b   1.000
_cell.length_c   1.000
_cell.angle_alpha   90.00
_cell.angle_beta   90.00
_cell.angle_gamma   90.00
#
_symmetry.space_group_name_H-M   'P 1'
#
loop_
_entity.id
_entity.type
_entity.pdbx_description
1 polymer ?
#
loop_
_entity_poly.entity_id
_entity_poly.type
_entity_poly.pdbx_seq_one_letter_code
_entity_poly.pdbx_strand_id
1 'polypeptide(L)'
;ALDKLSSPEQSLIELYKKMKPGDPPTLEAAHLMLQNFFFKRERYSLSKVGRLKLNEKLILDDPLDNTVLTEEDILKTVKYLLELKGGHPNRMIDDIDHLGNRRVRSVGELLETQFRIGLVRMERTIKERMSLQDSETMMLHDIVNAKPVAGAIHEFFGSSQLSQFMDQTNPLSEITHKRRLSALGPGGLTRERAGFDVRDVHSSHYGRICPIETPEGPNIGLIASLATFGRVNEFGFIETPYLKVENGRVSKKVEYLTAIEEEKFSIAQANAVLDKKKAFVNDFITSRVGSEFSMVLKENIDYIDISPRQLVSVAAAMIPFLEHDDANRALMGSNMQRQGVPLVKPKAPLVGTGMEHQVAMDSGSCVVATRSGIVDNVDAGRVVIQADVDLSSEDSIVPANVDIYHLIKYRRSNQNTCINQRPIVKIGDRIEAGDVIADGSCTENGELALGQNINIAFMPWRGYNFEDSIMVSQRLLHEDSFTSVHIDVFDTVARDTKLGKEEITRDIPNVSEDALKNLDDSGIIAVGTSVKSHDILVGKVTPKGESQLNPEEKLLRAIFGEKAGDVRDTSLRVPQGVDGVVTDVVVFNREGVERDERTRQIEQELLARYEKDHYDEMRIVHSNLVNRILSVAEKKPLSADVLSLQGEVLASKGTKISQEVLQEIPLKSTDGIQVKDKSINLKVGTFVRNALQQMYLLENVYQDRCEKVSKGDDLPPGVIRMIKVYIAIKRKLSVGDKMA
;
A
#
# COMPACT_ATOMS: atom_id res chain seq x y z
N ALA A 1 9.44 49.09 33.75
CA ALA A 1 10.73 49.22 34.46
C ALA A 1 11.82 49.20 33.40
N LEU A 2 12.80 50.11 33.48
CA LEU A 2 14.00 50.04 32.63
C LEU A 2 14.80 48.80 33.01
N ASP A 3 15.35 48.11 32.01
CA ASP A 3 16.22 46.96 32.23
C ASP A 3 17.47 47.40 33.02
N LYS A 4 17.92 46.56 33.96
CA LYS A 4 19.05 46.85 34.85
C LYS A 4 20.40 46.50 34.22
N LEU A 5 20.39 45.78 33.10
CA LEU A 5 21.58 45.35 32.38
C LEU A 5 22.04 46.46 31.42
N SER A 6 23.31 46.84 31.51
CA SER A 6 23.85 47.97 30.73
C SER A 6 24.90 47.56 29.70
N SER A 7 25.35 46.30 29.66
CA SER A 7 26.28 45.81 28.65
C SER A 7 25.82 44.51 27.96
N PRO A 8 26.19 44.29 26.68
CA PRO A 8 25.90 43.05 25.97
C PRO A 8 26.49 41.81 26.68
N GLU A 9 27.69 41.94 27.22
CA GLU A 9 28.39 40.89 27.98
C GLU A 9 27.63 40.46 29.22
N GLN A 10 27.15 41.44 30.01
CA GLN A 10 26.30 41.17 31.18
C GLN A 10 24.99 40.48 30.77
N SER A 11 24.42 40.87 29.63
CA SER A 11 23.20 40.27 29.10
C SER A 11 23.39 38.82 28.68
N LEU A 12 24.51 38.49 28.03
CA LEU A 12 24.86 37.12 27.66
C LEU A 12 25.09 36.24 28.89
N ILE A 13 25.81 36.74 29.90
CA ILE A 13 26.02 36.03 31.17
C ILE A 13 24.69 35.76 31.87
N GLU A 14 23.80 36.74 31.90
CA GLU A 14 22.49 36.59 32.56
C GLU A 14 21.59 35.61 31.81
N LEU A 15 21.61 35.61 30.47
CA LEU A 15 20.94 34.61 29.65
C LEU A 15 21.47 33.20 29.93
N TYR A 16 22.80 33.03 30.01
CA TYR A 16 23.42 31.74 30.32
C TYR A 16 23.01 31.21 31.69
N LYS A 17 23.04 32.05 32.73
CA LYS A 17 22.60 31.70 34.08
C LYS A 17 21.14 31.23 34.13
N LYS A 18 20.26 31.87 33.35
CA LYS A 18 18.84 31.48 33.26
C LYS A 18 18.64 30.15 32.56
N MET A 19 19.38 29.88 31.48
CA MET A 19 19.25 28.64 30.73
C MET A 19 19.91 27.44 31.43
N LYS A 20 21.01 27.68 32.16
CA LYS A 20 21.77 26.67 32.89
C LYS A 20 21.98 27.08 34.35
N PRO A 21 20.95 26.93 35.20
CA PRO A 21 21.06 27.26 36.61
C PRO A 21 22.02 26.28 37.30
N GLY A 22 23.22 26.74 37.63
CA GLY A 22 24.23 25.97 38.38
C GLY A 22 25.62 25.93 37.74
N ASP A 23 25.72 26.15 36.43
CA ASP A 23 27.02 26.19 35.74
C ASP A 23 27.68 27.57 35.92
N PRO A 24 28.99 27.65 36.21
CA PRO A 24 29.69 28.94 36.26
C PRO A 24 29.66 29.59 34.87
N PRO A 25 29.11 30.82 34.73
CA PRO A 25 29.00 31.46 33.42
C PRO A 25 30.35 32.03 32.99
N THR A 26 30.84 31.60 31.82
CA THR A 26 31.93 32.27 31.11
C THR A 26 31.38 32.95 29.86
N LEU A 27 31.98 34.08 29.46
CA LEU A 27 31.53 34.83 28.28
C LEU A 27 31.59 34.00 27.00
N GLU A 28 32.67 33.23 26.82
CA GLU A 28 32.84 32.35 25.66
C GLU A 28 31.78 31.25 25.60
N ALA A 29 31.48 30.60 26.74
CA ALA A 29 30.45 29.57 26.78
C ALA A 29 29.06 30.15 26.53
N ALA A 30 28.76 31.34 27.07
CA ALA A 30 27.51 32.04 26.85
C ALA A 30 27.31 32.44 25.38
N HIS A 31 28.35 32.98 24.74
CA HIS A 31 28.31 33.34 23.33
C HIS A 31 28.14 32.10 22.43
N LEU A 32 28.92 31.04 22.69
CA LEU A 32 28.82 29.78 21.95
C LEU A 32 27.44 29.14 22.10
N MET A 33 26.83 29.21 23.29
CA MET A 33 25.48 28.71 23.53
C MET A 33 24.45 29.44 22.67
N LEU A 34 24.49 30.78 22.64
CA LEU A 34 23.57 31.58 21.83
C LEU A 34 23.72 31.28 20.34
N GLN A 35 24.96 31.21 19.85
CA GLN A 35 25.26 30.83 18.46
C GLN A 35 24.69 29.45 18.11
N ASN A 36 24.86 28.47 18.99
CA ASN A 36 24.33 27.13 18.78
C ASN A 36 22.80 27.05 18.82
N PHE A 37 22.10 27.98 19.48
CA PHE A 37 20.64 27.93 19.59
C PHE A 37 19.91 28.41 18.34
N PHE A 38 20.40 29.47 17.69
CA PHE A 38 19.63 30.14 16.63
C PHE A 38 20.38 30.33 15.32
N PHE A 39 21.72 30.43 15.38
CA PHE A 39 22.54 30.89 14.26
C PHE A 39 23.37 29.78 13.59
N LYS A 40 23.50 28.60 14.23
CA LYS A 40 24.18 27.44 13.63
C LYS A 40 23.23 26.44 12.98
N ARG A 41 23.45 26.21 11.67
CA ARG A 41 22.66 25.29 10.83
C ARG A 41 22.66 23.83 11.31
N GLU A 42 23.73 23.39 11.97
CA GLU A 42 23.85 22.02 12.50
C GLU A 42 22.88 21.74 13.68
N ARG A 43 22.46 22.79 14.39
CA ARG A 43 21.68 22.70 15.62
C ARG A 43 20.28 23.31 15.48
N TYR A 44 20.11 24.26 14.57
CA TYR A 44 18.87 24.98 14.36
C TYR A 44 18.52 25.06 12.87
N SER A 45 17.26 24.80 12.54
CA SER A 45 16.74 24.98 11.19
C SER A 45 15.26 25.32 11.23
N LEU A 46 14.88 26.44 10.63
CA LEU A 46 13.48 26.82 10.34
C LEU A 46 12.84 25.91 9.29
N SER A 47 13.64 25.15 8.53
CA SER A 47 13.29 24.58 7.22
C SER A 47 12.91 25.65 6.19
N LYS A 48 12.81 25.27 4.91
CA LYS A 48 12.38 26.18 3.83
C LYS A 48 10.97 26.74 4.09
N VAL A 49 10.09 25.92 4.67
CA VAL A 49 8.70 26.32 4.97
C VAL A 49 8.64 27.36 6.08
N GLY A 50 9.44 27.19 7.15
CA GLY A 50 9.48 28.16 8.23
C GLY A 50 10.02 29.51 7.76
N ARG A 51 11.06 29.50 6.89
CA ARG A 51 11.58 30.71 6.25
C ARG A 51 10.54 31.38 5.33
N LEU A 52 9.85 30.61 4.50
CA LEU A 52 8.74 31.11 3.66
C LEU A 52 7.68 31.83 4.49
N LYS A 53 7.21 31.19 5.57
CA LYS A 53 6.19 31.76 6.47
C LYS A 53 6.66 33.03 7.17
N LEU A 54 7.90 33.03 7.66
CA LEU A 54 8.48 34.19 8.32
C LEU A 54 8.58 35.36 7.34
N ASN A 55 9.00 35.09 6.11
CA ASN A 55 9.11 36.08 5.07
C ASN A 55 7.77 36.68 4.66
N GLU A 56 6.75 35.84 4.43
CA GLU A 56 5.40 36.29 4.11
C GLU A 56 4.80 37.14 5.25
N LYS A 57 4.97 36.69 6.51
CA LYS A 57 4.37 37.35 7.67
C LYS A 57 5.03 38.68 8.01
N LEU A 58 6.36 38.74 7.95
CA LEU A 58 7.14 39.93 8.30
C LEU A 58 7.49 40.81 7.09
N ILE A 59 7.10 40.39 5.88
CA ILE A 59 7.41 41.05 4.61
C ILE A 59 8.94 41.21 4.48
N LEU A 60 9.63 40.06 4.48
CA LEU A 60 11.07 39.94 4.26
C LEU A 60 11.34 39.35 2.87
N ASP A 61 12.47 39.72 2.28
CA ASP A 61 12.95 39.23 0.98
C ASP A 61 14.19 38.34 1.12
N ASP A 62 14.26 37.58 2.22
CA ASP A 62 15.39 36.68 2.49
C ASP A 62 15.29 35.40 1.64
N PRO A 63 16.41 34.87 1.11
CA PRO A 63 16.39 33.61 0.38
C PRO A 63 15.86 32.44 1.23
N LEU A 64 15.03 31.57 0.63
CA LEU A 64 14.45 30.40 1.31
C LEU A 64 15.48 29.38 1.82
N ASP A 65 16.70 29.40 1.27
CA ASP A 65 17.81 28.54 1.70
C ASP A 65 18.45 29.02 3.02
N ASN A 66 18.19 30.26 3.45
CA ASN A 66 18.62 30.75 4.75
C ASN A 66 17.72 30.19 5.86
N THR A 67 18.06 29.01 6.38
CA THR A 67 17.23 28.31 7.37
C THR A 67 17.56 28.65 8.83
N VAL A 68 18.49 29.56 9.10
CA VAL A 68 18.80 30.01 10.47
C VAL A 68 18.11 31.34 10.74
N LEU A 69 17.89 31.71 12.00
CA LEU A 69 17.35 33.04 12.33
C LEU A 69 18.40 34.12 12.08
N THR A 70 17.95 35.30 11.65
CA THR A 70 18.78 36.51 11.52
C THR A 70 18.44 37.50 12.63
N GLU A 71 19.32 38.46 12.88
CA GLU A 71 19.03 39.54 13.83
C GLU A 71 17.86 40.41 13.35
N GLU A 72 17.71 40.59 12.03
CA GLU A 72 16.59 41.31 11.43
C GLU A 72 15.25 40.60 11.69
N ASP A 73 15.22 39.26 11.60
CA ASP A 73 14.03 38.45 11.91
C ASP A 73 13.51 38.77 13.32
N ILE A 74 14.42 38.81 14.30
CA ILE A 74 14.09 39.05 15.71
C ILE A 74 13.56 40.46 15.89
N LEU A 75 14.24 41.47 15.32
CA LEU A 75 13.83 42.87 15.41
C LEU A 75 12.47 43.11 14.76
N LYS A 76 12.22 42.57 13.57
CA LYS A 76 10.91 42.68 12.89
C LYS A 76 9.82 41.93 13.63
N THR A 77 10.11 40.79 14.24
CA THR A 77 9.16 40.06 15.08
C THR A 77 8.73 40.91 16.29
N VAL A 78 9.69 41.52 16.99
CA VAL A 78 9.39 42.42 18.13
C VAL A 78 8.57 43.63 17.66
N LYS A 79 8.94 44.23 16.53
CA LYS A 79 8.18 45.34 15.93
C LYS A 79 6.74 44.91 15.59
N TYR A 80 6.55 43.76 14.95
CA TYR A 80 5.23 43.21 14.63
C TYR A 80 4.38 43.04 15.89
N LEU A 81 4.95 42.48 16.96
CA LEU A 81 4.25 42.30 18.24
C LEU A 81 3.84 43.63 18.89
N LEU A 82 4.70 44.65 18.83
CA LEU A 82 4.38 45.99 19.33
C LEU A 82 3.27 46.65 18.50
N GLU A 83 3.32 46.53 17.17
CA GLU A 83 2.28 47.04 16.26
C GLU A 83 0.94 46.33 16.49
N LEU A 84 0.95 45.02 16.69
CA LEU A 84 -0.24 44.22 17.01
C LEU A 84 -0.85 44.67 18.33
N LYS A 85 -0.03 44.86 19.38
CA LYS A 85 -0.48 45.40 20.66
C LYS A 85 -1.02 46.82 20.54
N GLY A 86 -0.46 47.62 19.63
CA GLY A 86 -0.90 48.97 19.31
C GLY A 86 -2.22 49.04 18.52
N GLY A 87 -2.77 47.90 18.08
CA GLY A 87 -4.02 47.85 17.34
C GLY A 87 -3.91 48.35 15.90
N HIS A 88 -2.73 48.23 15.26
CA HIS A 88 -2.58 48.60 13.86
C HIS A 88 -3.53 47.81 12.95
N PRO A 89 -4.27 48.47 12.03
CA PRO A 89 -5.34 47.83 11.25
C PRO A 89 -4.84 46.73 10.30
N ASN A 90 -3.56 46.76 9.92
CA ASN A 90 -2.96 45.78 9.01
C ASN A 90 -2.38 44.56 9.76
N ARG A 91 -2.50 44.49 11.09
CA ARG A 91 -1.94 43.42 11.91
C ARG A 91 -3.08 42.71 12.61
N MET A 92 -3.20 41.41 12.35
CA MET A 92 -4.21 40.55 12.96
C MET A 92 -3.55 39.40 13.73
N ILE A 93 -4.31 38.90 14.70
CA ILE A 93 -3.97 37.66 15.44
C ILE A 93 -4.22 36.50 14.49
N ASP A 94 -3.31 35.54 14.48
CA ASP A 94 -3.42 34.35 13.63
C ASP A 94 -4.37 33.33 14.25
N ASP A 95 -5.19 32.71 13.38
CA ASP A 95 -5.99 31.55 13.74
C ASP A 95 -5.16 30.26 13.56
N ILE A 96 -4.95 29.53 14.65
CA ILE A 96 -4.18 28.27 14.65
C ILE A 96 -4.89 27.13 13.90
N ASP A 97 -6.20 27.21 13.74
CA ASP A 97 -7.02 26.16 13.14
C ASP A 97 -7.13 26.30 11.61
N HIS A 98 -6.81 27.49 11.09
CA HIS A 98 -6.72 27.75 9.66
C HIS A 98 -5.69 26.83 8.98
N LEU A 99 -6.06 26.16 7.88
CA LEU A 99 -5.16 25.24 7.15
C LEU A 99 -3.95 25.93 6.50
N GLY A 100 -3.92 27.26 6.46
CA GLY A 100 -2.71 28.01 6.14
C GLY A 100 -1.61 27.90 7.20
N ASN A 101 -1.99 27.63 8.45
CA ASN A 101 -1.08 27.55 9.61
C ASN A 101 -0.82 26.11 10.06
N ARG A 102 -1.50 25.15 9.44
CA ARG A 102 -1.30 23.71 9.62
C ARG A 102 -0.71 23.11 8.35
N ARG A 103 0.23 22.18 8.49
CA ARG A 103 0.79 21.44 7.34
C ARG A 103 0.71 19.95 7.59
N VAL A 104 0.54 19.21 6.50
CA VAL A 104 0.64 17.76 6.47
C VAL A 104 2.10 17.38 6.33
N ARG A 105 2.58 16.50 7.21
CA ARG A 105 3.90 15.88 7.09
C ARG A 105 3.71 14.49 6.48
N SER A 106 4.33 14.25 5.34
CA SER A 106 4.26 12.96 4.66
C SER A 106 5.19 11.93 5.32
N VAL A 107 4.99 10.65 5.00
CA VAL A 107 5.85 9.57 5.50
C VAL A 107 7.32 9.79 5.14
N GLY A 108 7.60 10.37 3.97
CA GLY A 108 8.97 10.66 3.52
C GLY A 108 9.69 11.66 4.43
N GLU A 109 9.01 12.73 4.83
CA GLU A 109 9.60 13.75 5.72
C GLU A 109 9.82 13.23 7.14
N LEU A 110 8.87 12.43 7.65
CA LEU A 110 9.00 11.79 8.96
C LEU A 110 10.15 10.79 8.97
N LEU A 111 10.28 9.98 7.91
CA LEU A 111 11.38 9.04 7.74
C LEU A 111 12.71 9.77 7.59
N GLU A 112 12.77 10.87 6.83
CA GLU A 112 13.98 11.70 6.69
C GLU A 112 14.46 12.19 8.06
N THR A 113 13.53 12.61 8.93
CA THR A 113 13.85 13.06 10.28
C THR A 113 14.48 11.93 11.10
N GLN A 114 13.90 10.72 11.07
CA GLN A 114 14.45 9.56 11.79
C GLN A 114 15.77 9.09 11.20
N PHE A 115 15.89 9.10 9.87
CA PHE A 115 17.10 8.76 9.17
C PHE A 115 18.24 9.72 9.54
N ARG A 116 17.95 11.03 9.61
CA ARG A 116 18.90 12.06 10.06
C ARG A 116 19.36 11.82 11.50
N ILE A 117 18.46 11.45 12.41
CA ILE A 117 18.84 11.07 13.78
C ILE A 117 19.79 9.86 13.76
N GLY A 118 19.49 8.85 12.95
CA GLY A 118 20.36 7.69 12.73
C GLY A 118 21.74 8.08 12.20
N LEU A 119 21.80 8.99 11.22
CA LEU A 119 23.05 9.50 10.66
C LEU A 119 23.87 10.30 11.67
N VAL A 120 23.24 11.17 12.48
CA VAL A 120 23.95 11.93 13.52
C VAL A 120 24.55 11.00 14.58
N ARG A 121 23.84 9.91 14.94
CA ARG A 121 24.38 8.86 15.83
C ARG A 121 25.58 8.16 15.18
N MET A 122 25.46 7.79 13.91
CA MET A 122 26.54 7.16 13.15
C MET A 122 27.76 8.09 13.03
N GLU A 123 27.56 9.37 12.70
CA GLU A 123 28.61 10.39 12.62
C GLU A 123 29.37 10.51 13.94
N ARG A 124 28.67 10.51 15.08
CA ARG A 124 29.28 10.53 16.40
C ARG A 124 30.14 9.29 16.63
N THR A 125 29.64 8.09 16.32
CA THR A 125 30.40 6.84 16.45
C THR A 125 31.64 6.84 15.55
N ILE A 126 31.52 7.36 14.33
CA ILE A 126 32.64 7.51 13.39
C ILE A 126 33.70 8.44 13.99
N LYS A 127 33.31 9.63 14.48
CA LYS A 127 34.23 10.59 15.14
C LYS A 127 34.93 10.00 16.35
N GLU A 128 34.21 9.26 17.19
CA GLU A 128 34.77 8.57 18.36
C GLU A 128 35.78 7.49 17.96
N ARG A 129 35.46 6.65 16.95
CA ARG A 129 36.38 5.60 16.44
C ARG A 129 37.63 6.19 15.78
N MET A 130 37.46 7.21 14.95
CA MET A 130 38.58 7.93 14.32
C MET A 130 39.53 8.58 15.34
N SER A 131 39.02 8.95 16.52
CA SER A 131 39.84 9.53 17.58
C SER A 131 40.63 8.49 18.38
N LEU A 132 40.21 7.22 18.35
CA LEU A 132 40.76 6.13 19.17
C LEU A 132 41.72 5.21 18.41
N GLN A 133 41.66 5.15 17.08
CA GLN A 133 42.42 4.20 16.26
C GLN A 133 43.50 4.90 15.43
N ASP A 134 44.63 4.20 15.20
CA ASP A 134 45.73 4.69 14.37
C ASP A 134 45.34 4.74 12.89
N SER A 135 45.64 5.87 12.25
CA SER A 135 45.15 6.23 10.91
C SER A 135 45.64 5.32 9.79
N GLU A 136 46.72 4.56 9.98
CA GLU A 136 47.44 3.87 8.89
C GLU A 136 46.85 2.50 8.51
N THR A 137 46.08 1.86 9.40
CA THR A 137 45.51 0.51 9.16
C THR A 137 44.00 0.51 8.99
N MET A 138 43.35 1.67 9.07
CA MET A 138 41.90 1.75 9.18
C MET A 138 41.21 1.71 7.81
N MET A 139 40.39 0.69 7.57
CA MET A 139 39.56 0.57 6.37
C MET A 139 38.18 1.19 6.61
N LEU A 140 37.57 1.75 5.56
CA LEU A 140 36.27 2.44 5.63
C LEU A 140 35.14 1.57 6.24
N HIS A 141 35.12 0.28 5.96
CA HIS A 141 34.09 -0.64 6.45
C HIS A 141 34.21 -0.93 7.96
N ASP A 142 35.37 -0.70 8.58
CA ASP A 142 35.56 -0.88 10.03
C ASP A 142 34.97 0.29 10.84
N ILE A 143 34.91 1.47 10.22
CA ILE A 143 34.47 2.71 10.86
C ILE A 143 32.95 2.87 10.72
N VAL A 144 32.42 2.53 9.54
CA VAL A 144 31.00 2.75 9.20
C VAL A 144 30.16 1.59 9.74
N ASN A 145 29.33 1.88 10.73
CA ASN A 145 28.35 0.93 11.27
C ASN A 145 26.93 1.33 10.87
N ALA A 146 26.23 0.49 10.10
CA ALA A 146 24.87 0.74 9.67
C ALA A 146 23.81 0.49 10.76
N LYS A 147 24.16 -0.19 11.87
CA LYS A 147 23.19 -0.57 12.93
C LYS A 147 22.40 0.61 13.52
N PRO A 148 23.00 1.78 13.82
CA PRO A 148 22.23 2.92 14.36
C PRO A 148 21.18 3.44 13.39
N VAL A 149 21.47 3.43 12.09
CA VAL A 149 20.55 3.87 11.03
C VAL A 149 19.44 2.83 10.84
N ALA A 150 19.80 1.56 10.69
CA ALA A 150 18.83 0.46 10.57
C ALA A 150 17.90 0.39 11.79
N GLY A 151 18.45 0.57 13.00
CA GLY A 151 17.67 0.61 14.25
C GLY A 151 16.64 1.74 14.27
N ALA A 152 17.01 2.95 13.83
CA ALA A 152 16.09 4.08 13.76
C ALA A 152 14.96 3.83 12.74
N ILE A 153 15.26 3.20 11.60
CA ILE A 153 14.26 2.81 10.59
C ILE A 153 13.31 1.73 11.15
N HIS A 154 13.84 0.71 11.81
CA HIS A 154 13.04 -0.35 12.41
C HIS A 154 12.13 0.19 13.52
N GLU A 155 12.60 1.11 14.35
CA GLU A 155 11.78 1.77 15.37
C GLU A 155 10.65 2.60 14.71
N PHE A 156 10.96 3.34 13.65
CA PHE A 156 9.96 4.13 12.92
C PHE A 156 8.84 3.27 12.33
N PHE A 157 9.16 2.18 11.62
CA PHE A 157 8.13 1.34 11.01
C PHE A 157 7.48 0.35 11.99
N GLY A 158 8.20 -0.06 13.03
CA GLY A 158 7.75 -1.10 13.95
C GLY A 158 6.93 -0.60 15.14
N SER A 159 7.26 0.56 15.71
CA SER A 159 6.65 1.04 16.97
C SER A 159 6.06 2.44 16.92
N SER A 160 6.17 3.15 15.80
CA SER A 160 5.57 4.48 15.65
C SER A 160 4.04 4.43 15.70
N GLN A 161 3.43 5.39 16.40
CA GLN A 161 1.97 5.55 16.47
C GLN A 161 1.32 5.84 15.09
N LEU A 162 2.11 6.37 14.15
CA LEU A 162 1.67 6.66 12.78
C LEU A 162 1.85 5.45 11.85
N SER A 163 2.64 4.45 12.24
CA SER A 163 2.77 3.18 11.52
C SER A 163 1.69 2.22 12.02
N GLN A 164 0.52 2.26 11.39
CA GLN A 164 -0.66 1.50 11.80
C GLN A 164 -0.86 0.29 10.88
N PHE A 165 -1.45 -0.78 11.42
CA PHE A 165 -1.91 -1.88 10.59
C PHE A 165 -3.00 -1.38 9.64
N MET A 166 -2.83 -1.66 8.35
CA MET A 166 -3.79 -1.24 7.33
C MET A 166 -5.12 -1.97 7.51
N ASP A 167 -6.21 -1.22 7.37
CA ASP A 167 -7.57 -1.77 7.38
C ASP A 167 -7.90 -2.32 5.98
N GLN A 168 -7.83 -3.65 5.85
CA GLN A 168 -8.02 -4.41 4.60
C GLN A 168 -9.32 -5.22 4.60
N THR A 169 -10.37 -4.69 5.22
CA THR A 169 -11.71 -5.29 5.18
C THR A 169 -12.24 -5.33 3.75
N ASN A 170 -12.19 -4.19 3.06
CA ASN A 170 -12.63 -4.01 1.68
C ASN A 170 -11.80 -2.89 0.98
N PRO A 171 -11.88 -2.76 -0.36
CA PRO A 171 -11.08 -1.78 -1.10
C PRO A 171 -11.29 -0.32 -0.67
N LEU A 172 -12.52 0.05 -0.28
CA LEU A 172 -12.82 1.40 0.22
C LEU A 172 -12.09 1.70 1.53
N SER A 173 -12.07 0.73 2.45
CA SER A 173 -11.35 0.85 3.72
C SER A 173 -9.86 1.10 3.48
N GLU A 174 -9.25 0.41 2.52
CA GLU A 174 -7.83 0.61 2.21
C GLU A 174 -7.54 2.01 1.67
N ILE A 175 -8.34 2.50 0.70
CA ILE A 175 -8.15 3.85 0.14
C ILE A 175 -8.34 4.91 1.21
N THR A 176 -9.42 4.81 1.99
CA THR A 176 -9.74 5.80 3.03
C THR A 176 -8.68 5.83 4.13
N HIS A 177 -8.12 4.67 4.50
CA HIS A 177 -7.00 4.62 5.45
C HIS A 177 -5.73 5.27 4.86
N LYS A 178 -5.38 4.98 3.60
CA LYS A 178 -4.22 5.61 2.92
C LYS A 178 -4.37 7.14 2.78
N ARG A 179 -5.60 7.65 2.70
CA ARG A 179 -5.94 9.09 2.58
C ARG A 179 -6.29 9.76 3.91
N ARG A 180 -6.04 9.10 5.04
CA ARG A 180 -6.38 9.60 6.39
C ARG A 180 -5.35 10.63 6.86
N LEU A 181 -5.85 11.70 7.45
CA LEU A 181 -5.09 12.74 8.15
C LEU A 181 -5.27 12.58 9.65
N SER A 182 -4.19 12.71 10.42
CA SER A 182 -4.20 12.60 11.87
C SER A 182 -3.52 13.82 12.50
N ALA A 183 -4.22 14.50 13.42
CA ALA A 183 -3.64 15.52 14.28
C ALA A 183 -2.88 14.92 15.49
N LEU A 184 -3.00 13.60 15.68
CA LEU A 184 -2.32 12.83 16.73
C LEU A 184 -0.96 12.32 16.24
N GLY A 185 -0.01 12.17 17.16
CA GLY A 185 1.31 11.58 16.92
C GLY A 185 2.45 12.43 17.46
N PRO A 186 3.71 12.03 17.23
CA PRO A 186 4.87 12.79 17.68
C PRO A 186 4.92 14.18 17.02
N GLY A 187 4.85 15.23 17.84
CA GLY A 187 4.77 16.63 17.39
C GLY A 187 3.35 17.16 17.14
N GLY A 188 2.33 16.31 17.32
CA GLY A 188 0.92 16.68 17.25
C GLY A 188 0.26 16.85 18.63
N LEU A 189 -1.07 16.83 18.63
CA LEU A 189 -1.88 16.91 19.84
C LEU A 189 -1.99 15.53 20.52
N THR A 190 -2.18 15.53 21.83
CA THR A 190 -2.63 14.33 22.56
C THR A 190 -4.14 14.40 22.75
N ARG A 191 -4.79 13.23 22.82
CA ARG A 191 -6.26 13.14 22.95
C ARG A 191 -6.82 13.93 24.14
N GLU A 192 -6.10 13.92 25.26
CA GLU A 192 -6.49 14.58 26.52
C GLU A 192 -6.32 16.10 26.48
N ARG A 193 -5.38 16.61 25.66
CA ARG A 193 -5.09 18.04 25.56
C ARG A 193 -5.84 18.72 24.42
N ALA A 194 -6.48 17.95 23.54
CA ALA A 194 -7.25 18.49 22.44
C ALA A 194 -8.55 19.12 22.96
N GLY A 195 -8.64 20.45 22.86
CA GLY A 195 -9.84 21.22 23.19
C GLY A 195 -11.00 20.99 22.22
N PHE A 196 -12.09 21.73 22.41
CA PHE A 196 -13.25 21.68 21.52
C PHE A 196 -12.97 22.35 20.17
N ASP A 197 -12.27 23.49 20.16
CA ASP A 197 -12.04 24.30 18.95
C ASP A 197 -11.32 23.52 17.84
N VAL A 198 -10.28 22.75 18.21
CA VAL A 198 -9.51 21.94 17.24
C VAL A 198 -10.30 20.77 16.63
N ARG A 199 -11.46 20.42 17.19
CA ARG A 199 -12.34 19.35 16.69
C ARG A 199 -13.44 19.88 15.77
N ASP A 200 -13.65 21.20 15.76
CA ASP A 200 -14.70 21.83 14.97
C ASP A 200 -14.29 21.93 13.49
N VAL A 201 -15.28 22.15 12.62
CA VAL A 201 -15.07 22.29 11.18
C VAL A 201 -14.77 23.76 10.87
N HIS A 202 -13.54 24.04 10.45
CA HIS A 202 -13.15 25.38 10.01
C HIS A 202 -13.52 25.62 8.53
N SER A 203 -13.86 26.87 8.17
CA SER A 203 -14.15 27.31 6.78
C SER A 203 -13.09 26.87 5.75
N SER A 204 -11.80 27.03 6.09
CA SER A 204 -10.64 26.59 5.30
C SER A 204 -10.62 25.09 4.95
N HIS A 205 -11.38 24.23 5.64
CA HIS A 205 -11.50 22.81 5.32
C HIS A 205 -12.19 22.56 3.97
N TYR A 206 -13.00 23.51 3.48
CA TYR A 206 -13.75 23.37 2.22
C TYR A 206 -12.82 22.98 1.06
N GLY A 207 -13.12 21.85 0.41
CA GLY A 207 -12.32 21.31 -0.71
C GLY A 207 -11.02 20.60 -0.31
N ARG A 208 -10.62 20.64 0.96
CA ARG A 208 -9.31 20.15 1.44
C ARG A 208 -9.47 18.96 2.37
N ILE A 209 -10.32 19.09 3.39
CA ILE A 209 -10.61 18.05 4.39
C ILE A 209 -12.10 17.79 4.37
N CYS A 210 -12.48 16.52 4.36
CA CYS A 210 -13.89 16.13 4.38
C CYS A 210 -14.51 16.49 5.74
N PRO A 211 -15.63 17.25 5.77
CA PRO A 211 -16.30 17.59 7.02
C PRO A 211 -17.21 16.46 7.56
N ILE A 212 -17.48 15.43 6.75
CA ILE A 212 -18.40 14.33 7.09
C ILE A 212 -17.64 13.12 7.65
N GLU A 213 -16.56 12.71 6.99
CA GLU A 213 -15.85 11.47 7.33
C GLU A 213 -14.88 11.70 8.49
N THR A 214 -15.33 11.36 9.70
CA THR A 214 -14.51 11.30 10.91
C THR A 214 -14.95 10.11 11.77
N PRO A 215 -14.04 9.45 12.52
CA PRO A 215 -14.43 8.40 13.45
C PRO A 215 -15.33 8.92 14.57
N GLU A 216 -16.30 8.09 14.97
CA GLU A 216 -17.11 8.35 16.16
C GLU A 216 -16.29 8.17 17.45
N GLY A 217 -16.75 8.81 18.53
CA GLY A 217 -16.16 8.69 19.86
C GLY A 217 -15.00 9.66 20.12
N PRO A 218 -14.00 9.29 20.95
CA PRO A 218 -12.98 10.24 21.45
C PRO A 218 -12.10 10.90 20.38
N ASN A 219 -12.05 10.33 19.17
CA ASN A 219 -11.21 10.82 18.07
C ASN A 219 -11.94 11.75 17.09
N ILE A 220 -13.21 12.07 17.34
CA ILE A 220 -13.99 12.96 16.49
C ILE A 220 -13.26 14.29 16.27
N GLY A 221 -13.13 14.70 15.01
CA GLY A 221 -12.44 15.93 14.59
C GLY A 221 -10.91 15.87 14.63
N LEU A 222 -10.30 14.89 15.29
CA LEU A 222 -8.83 14.72 15.36
C LEU A 222 -8.26 13.81 14.27
N ILE A 223 -9.11 12.94 13.75
CA ILE A 223 -8.85 12.12 12.58
C ILE A 223 -9.84 12.55 11.51
N ALA A 224 -9.32 12.94 10.36
CA ALA A 224 -10.12 13.37 9.23
C ALA A 224 -9.62 12.68 7.95
N SER A 225 -10.41 12.76 6.89
CA SER A 225 -10.02 12.23 5.57
C SER A 225 -9.82 13.37 4.59
N LEU A 226 -8.83 13.20 3.69
CA LEU A 226 -8.60 14.14 2.61
C LEU A 226 -9.82 14.19 1.68
N ALA A 227 -10.20 15.39 1.25
CA ALA A 227 -11.29 15.56 0.27
C ALA A 227 -10.94 14.92 -1.09
N THR A 228 -11.94 14.76 -1.96
CA THR A 228 -11.80 14.02 -3.22
C THR A 228 -10.68 14.58 -4.12
N PHE A 229 -10.65 15.91 -4.32
CA PHE A 229 -9.66 16.57 -5.18
C PHE A 229 -8.52 17.26 -4.41
N GLY A 230 -8.53 17.17 -3.07
CA GLY A 230 -7.49 17.76 -2.24
C GLY A 230 -6.12 17.12 -2.53
N ARG A 231 -5.08 17.94 -2.65
CA ARG A 231 -3.69 17.49 -2.83
C ARG A 231 -2.77 18.20 -1.85
N VAL A 232 -1.65 17.57 -1.51
CA VAL A 232 -0.60 18.18 -0.67
C VAL A 232 0.49 18.73 -1.59
N ASN A 233 0.84 20.00 -1.42
CA ASN A 233 1.91 20.63 -2.20
C ASN A 233 3.31 20.33 -1.63
N GLU A 234 4.36 20.82 -2.29
CA GLU A 234 5.77 20.57 -1.89
C GLU A 234 6.10 21.06 -0.46
N PHE A 235 5.37 22.07 0.03
CA PHE A 235 5.55 22.64 1.37
C PHE A 235 4.70 21.96 2.44
N GLY A 236 3.83 21.02 2.05
CA GLY A 236 2.94 20.29 2.96
C GLY A 236 1.59 20.97 3.20
N PHE A 237 1.24 22.03 2.47
CA PHE A 237 -0.10 22.64 2.56
C PHE A 237 -1.08 21.91 1.64
N ILE A 238 -2.34 21.83 2.07
CA ILE A 238 -3.40 21.22 1.27
C ILE A 238 -3.96 22.27 0.31
N GLU A 239 -3.96 21.93 -0.98
CA GLU A 239 -4.53 22.72 -2.06
C GLU A 239 -5.76 22.03 -2.62
N THR A 240 -6.67 22.84 -3.13
CA THR A 240 -7.86 22.36 -3.85
C THR A 240 -7.95 23.06 -5.20
N PRO A 241 -8.44 22.39 -6.25
CA PRO A 241 -8.48 22.96 -7.59
C PRO A 241 -9.75 23.79 -7.84
N TYR A 242 -9.62 24.85 -8.62
CA TYR A 242 -10.70 25.73 -9.06
C TYR A 242 -10.57 26.06 -10.55
N LEU A 243 -11.68 26.42 -11.20
CA LEU A 243 -11.67 26.96 -12.56
C LEU A 243 -11.58 28.48 -12.51
N LYS A 244 -10.63 29.03 -13.27
CA LYS A 244 -10.48 30.49 -13.37
C LYS A 244 -11.63 31.10 -14.16
N VAL A 245 -12.17 32.21 -13.67
CA VAL A 245 -13.18 33.03 -14.34
C VAL A 245 -12.51 34.27 -14.91
N GLU A 246 -12.73 34.54 -16.20
CA GLU A 246 -12.19 35.73 -16.87
C GLU A 246 -13.34 36.47 -17.57
N ASN A 247 -13.52 37.75 -17.26
CA ASN A 247 -14.59 38.59 -17.81
C ASN A 247 -15.99 37.97 -17.68
N GLY A 248 -16.31 37.40 -16.50
CA GLY A 248 -17.60 36.75 -16.22
C GLY A 248 -17.84 35.42 -16.96
N ARG A 249 -16.79 34.82 -17.54
CA ARG A 249 -16.86 33.51 -18.21
C ARG A 249 -15.93 32.50 -17.54
N VAL A 250 -16.46 31.31 -17.27
CA VAL A 250 -15.70 30.21 -16.69
C VAL A 250 -14.78 29.60 -17.75
N SER A 251 -13.47 29.69 -17.51
CA SER A 251 -12.45 29.09 -18.38
C SER A 251 -12.34 27.57 -18.15
N LYS A 252 -11.52 26.90 -18.96
CA LYS A 252 -11.12 25.49 -18.71
C LYS A 252 -9.82 25.38 -17.92
N LYS A 253 -9.20 26.50 -17.53
CA LYS A 253 -7.91 26.52 -16.84
C LYS A 253 -8.14 26.18 -15.37
N VAL A 254 -7.55 25.08 -14.92
CA VAL A 254 -7.58 24.65 -13.52
C VAL A 254 -6.37 25.23 -12.79
N GLU A 255 -6.61 25.92 -11.68
CA GLU A 255 -5.58 26.42 -10.78
C GLU A 255 -5.83 25.88 -9.37
N TYR A 256 -4.77 25.45 -8.70
CA TYR A 256 -4.83 24.93 -7.34
C TYR A 256 -4.47 26.05 -6.39
N LEU A 257 -5.33 26.27 -5.40
CA LEU A 257 -5.14 27.35 -4.42
C LEU A 257 -4.95 26.77 -3.02
N THR A 258 -3.97 27.32 -2.29
CA THR A 258 -3.82 27.09 -0.85
C THR A 258 -4.90 27.84 -0.08
N ALA A 259 -5.10 27.49 1.20
CA ALA A 259 -6.08 28.16 2.04
C ALA A 259 -5.82 29.68 2.18
N ILE A 260 -4.56 30.12 2.11
CA ILE A 260 -4.18 31.53 2.26
C ILE A 260 -4.41 32.32 0.97
N GLU A 261 -4.15 31.70 -0.18
CA GLU A 261 -4.40 32.35 -1.47
C GLU A 261 -5.89 32.50 -1.74
N GLU A 262 -6.66 31.48 -1.36
CA GLU A 262 -8.12 31.44 -1.48
C GLU A 262 -8.83 32.62 -0.82
N GLU A 263 -8.35 33.09 0.34
CA GLU A 263 -8.97 34.21 1.06
C GLU A 263 -8.95 35.53 0.29
N LYS A 264 -8.04 35.68 -0.68
CA LYS A 264 -7.87 36.91 -1.47
C LYS A 264 -8.86 37.01 -2.64
N PHE A 265 -9.51 35.90 -2.99
CA PHE A 265 -10.34 35.79 -4.18
C PHE A 265 -11.80 35.55 -3.81
N SER A 266 -12.71 35.88 -4.74
CA SER A 266 -14.11 35.49 -4.62
C SER A 266 -14.40 34.23 -5.45
N ILE A 267 -14.95 33.22 -4.78
CA ILE A 267 -15.13 31.88 -5.36
C ILE A 267 -16.60 31.51 -5.40
N ALA A 268 -17.13 31.26 -6.60
CA ALA A 268 -18.49 30.78 -6.82
C ALA A 268 -18.62 29.27 -6.57
N GLN A 269 -19.81 28.85 -6.14
CA GLN A 269 -20.13 27.43 -5.92
C GLN A 269 -20.33 26.66 -7.25
N ALA A 270 -20.09 25.35 -7.21
CA ALA A 270 -20.23 24.46 -8.39
C ALA A 270 -21.65 24.41 -8.97
N ASN A 271 -22.68 24.72 -8.17
CA ASN A 271 -24.10 24.70 -8.55
C ASN A 271 -24.56 25.97 -9.28
N ALA A 272 -23.68 26.96 -9.49
CA ALA A 272 -24.01 28.18 -10.20
C ALA A 272 -24.47 27.88 -11.64
N VAL A 273 -25.59 28.47 -12.05
CA VAL A 273 -26.18 28.22 -13.38
C VAL A 273 -25.39 28.95 -14.47
N LEU A 274 -24.85 28.17 -15.40
CA LEU A 274 -24.05 28.66 -16.54
C LEU A 274 -24.82 28.51 -17.86
N ASP A 275 -24.58 29.41 -18.80
CA ASP A 275 -25.08 29.32 -20.17
C ASP A 275 -24.22 28.38 -21.05
N LYS A 276 -24.63 28.16 -22.31
CA LYS A 276 -23.87 27.33 -23.28
C LYS A 276 -22.45 27.87 -23.59
N LYS A 277 -22.20 29.16 -23.34
CA LYS A 277 -20.91 29.83 -23.52
C LYS A 277 -20.10 29.89 -22.22
N LYS A 278 -20.57 29.21 -21.15
CA LYS A 278 -19.98 29.21 -19.81
C LYS A 278 -19.96 30.58 -19.12
N ALA A 279 -20.85 31.48 -19.48
CA ALA A 279 -21.11 32.71 -18.74
C ALA A 279 -22.16 32.46 -17.66
N PHE A 280 -22.09 33.22 -16.57
CA PHE A 280 -23.12 33.17 -15.54
C PHE A 280 -24.44 33.76 -16.01
N VAL A 281 -25.54 33.06 -15.75
CA VAL A 281 -26.89 33.51 -16.11
C VAL A 281 -27.39 34.59 -15.16
N ASN A 282 -27.15 34.42 -13.86
CA ASN A 282 -27.58 35.36 -12.82
C ASN A 282 -26.56 36.49 -12.63
N ASP A 283 -27.05 37.68 -12.30
CA ASP A 283 -26.18 38.85 -12.05
C ASP A 283 -25.49 38.79 -10.68
N PHE A 284 -26.19 38.27 -9.66
CA PHE A 284 -25.65 38.00 -8.34
C PHE A 284 -25.52 36.50 -8.13
N ILE A 285 -24.33 36.07 -7.72
CA ILE A 285 -24.01 34.66 -7.50
C ILE A 285 -23.55 34.50 -6.06
N THR A 286 -24.00 33.41 -5.44
CA THR A 286 -23.56 33.02 -4.10
C THR A 286 -22.11 32.59 -4.18
N SER A 287 -21.25 33.37 -3.54
CA SER A 287 -19.81 33.18 -3.57
C SER A 287 -19.25 33.27 -2.16
N ARG A 288 -18.12 32.61 -1.96
CA ARG A 288 -17.34 32.72 -0.73
C ARG A 288 -16.26 33.78 -0.92
N VAL A 289 -16.18 34.70 0.03
CA VAL A 289 -15.17 35.77 0.09
C VAL A 289 -14.50 35.65 1.45
N GLY A 290 -13.24 35.21 1.46
CA GLY A 290 -12.58 34.82 2.71
C GLY A 290 -13.33 33.67 3.39
N SER A 291 -13.76 33.90 4.64
CA SER A 291 -14.52 32.92 5.43
C SER A 291 -16.04 33.08 5.36
N GLU A 292 -16.56 34.10 4.67
CA GLU A 292 -17.99 34.41 4.65
C GLU A 292 -18.64 34.12 3.29
N PHE A 293 -19.94 33.78 3.31
CA PHE A 293 -20.76 33.65 2.12
C PHE A 293 -21.47 34.97 1.83
N SER A 294 -21.29 35.51 0.63
CA SER A 294 -21.92 36.74 0.20
C SER A 294 -22.40 36.63 -1.26
N MET A 295 -23.33 37.51 -1.64
CA MET A 295 -23.79 37.62 -3.02
C MET A 295 -22.89 38.59 -3.77
N VAL A 296 -22.12 38.08 -4.72
CA VAL A 296 -21.15 38.87 -5.49
C VAL A 296 -21.65 39.04 -6.92
N LEU A 297 -21.39 40.19 -7.52
CA LEU A 297 -21.68 40.45 -8.94
C LEU A 297 -20.83 39.52 -9.81
N LYS A 298 -21.41 38.99 -10.89
CA LYS A 298 -20.74 38.05 -11.81
C LYS A 298 -19.42 38.54 -12.41
N GLU A 299 -19.22 39.86 -12.47
CA GLU A 299 -18.00 40.50 -12.99
C GLU A 299 -16.84 40.44 -12.00
N ASN A 300 -17.13 40.34 -10.70
CA ASN A 300 -16.14 40.34 -9.62
C ASN A 300 -15.72 38.93 -9.19
N ILE A 301 -16.22 37.90 -9.87
CA ILE A 301 -15.92 36.49 -9.55
C ILE A 301 -14.62 36.08 -10.20
N ASP A 302 -13.70 35.57 -9.39
CA ASP A 302 -12.37 35.18 -9.83
C ASP A 302 -12.29 33.68 -10.16
N TYR A 303 -12.99 32.85 -9.38
CA TYR A 303 -12.95 31.39 -9.50
C TYR A 303 -14.32 30.73 -9.29
N ILE A 304 -14.44 29.48 -9.72
CA ILE A 304 -15.58 28.60 -9.43
C ILE A 304 -15.08 27.18 -9.10
N ASP A 305 -15.76 26.50 -8.18
CA ASP A 305 -15.54 25.09 -7.87
C ASP A 305 -15.60 24.20 -9.13
N ILE A 306 -14.85 23.10 -9.16
CA ILE A 306 -14.82 22.17 -10.30
C ILE A 306 -16.01 21.21 -10.27
N SER A 307 -16.35 20.73 -9.08
CA SER A 307 -17.35 19.69 -8.89
C SER A 307 -17.98 19.80 -7.50
N PRO A 308 -19.28 19.52 -7.34
CA PRO A 308 -19.92 19.42 -6.03
C PRO A 308 -19.26 18.38 -5.10
N ARG A 309 -18.61 17.35 -5.67
CA ARG A 309 -17.89 16.30 -4.91
C ARG A 309 -16.59 16.80 -4.28
N GLN A 310 -16.13 17.99 -4.63
CA GLN A 310 -14.92 18.60 -4.10
C GLN A 310 -14.95 18.74 -2.58
N LEU A 311 -16.13 18.95 -1.98
CA LEU A 311 -16.29 19.12 -0.54
C LEU A 311 -16.05 17.83 0.26
N VAL A 312 -16.42 16.68 -0.30
CA VAL A 312 -16.52 15.42 0.45
C VAL A 312 -15.34 14.48 0.14
N SER A 313 -15.12 13.50 1.02
CA SER A 313 -14.15 12.43 0.81
C SER A 313 -14.69 11.39 -0.16
N VAL A 314 -13.81 10.48 -0.56
CA VAL A 314 -14.13 9.36 -1.44
C VAL A 314 -15.26 8.48 -0.87
N ALA A 315 -15.25 8.18 0.43
CA ALA A 315 -16.31 7.37 1.05
C ALA A 315 -17.67 8.08 1.07
N ALA A 316 -17.70 9.33 1.52
CA ALA A 316 -18.93 10.11 1.52
C ALA A 316 -19.47 10.36 0.10
N ALA A 317 -18.58 10.53 -0.89
CA ALA A 317 -18.95 10.72 -2.30
C ALA A 317 -19.62 9.49 -2.94
N MET A 318 -19.54 8.30 -2.33
CA MET A 318 -20.22 7.09 -2.80
C MET A 318 -21.64 6.92 -2.23
N ILE A 319 -22.06 7.77 -1.29
CA ILE A 319 -23.43 7.75 -0.77
C ILE A 319 -24.33 8.45 -1.79
N PRO A 320 -25.28 7.75 -2.44
CA PRO A 320 -26.22 8.41 -3.34
C PRO A 320 -27.19 9.29 -2.54
N PHE A 321 -27.63 10.40 -3.12
CA PHE A 321 -28.57 11.34 -2.50
C PHE A 321 -28.09 11.95 -1.18
N LEU A 322 -26.77 12.12 -1.02
CA LEU A 322 -26.15 12.69 0.18
C LEU A 322 -26.73 14.06 0.58
N GLU A 323 -27.17 14.86 -0.38
CA GLU A 323 -27.82 16.16 -0.17
C GLU A 323 -29.19 16.07 0.53
N HIS A 324 -29.78 14.87 0.63
CA HIS A 324 -31.05 14.61 1.31
C HIS A 324 -30.86 13.96 2.68
N ASP A 325 -29.62 13.63 3.05
CA ASP A 325 -29.29 12.99 4.31
C ASP A 325 -28.80 14.01 5.35
N ASP A 326 -29.12 13.76 6.62
CA ASP A 326 -28.52 14.50 7.73
C ASP A 326 -27.03 14.21 7.83
N ALA A 327 -26.22 15.22 8.16
CA ALA A 327 -24.76 15.10 8.23
C ALA A 327 -24.29 14.00 9.19
N ASN A 328 -24.98 13.80 10.32
CA ASN A 328 -24.61 12.74 11.28
C ASN A 328 -24.91 11.35 10.72
N ARG A 329 -25.98 11.20 9.94
CA ARG A 329 -26.35 9.93 9.27
C ARG A 329 -25.37 9.62 8.14
N ALA A 330 -24.97 10.62 7.37
CA ALA A 330 -23.92 10.50 6.36
C ALA A 330 -22.56 10.11 6.98
N LEU A 331 -22.20 10.70 8.13
CA LEU A 331 -21.00 10.33 8.88
C LEU A 331 -21.02 8.84 9.25
N MET A 332 -22.12 8.38 9.87
CA MET A 332 -22.29 6.97 10.22
C MET A 332 -22.24 6.07 8.98
N GLY A 333 -22.95 6.43 7.90
CA GLY A 333 -22.97 5.68 6.64
C GLY A 333 -21.56 5.53 6.03
N SER A 334 -20.79 6.62 5.97
CA SER A 334 -19.42 6.60 5.46
C SER A 334 -18.50 5.71 6.31
N ASN A 335 -18.70 5.67 7.63
CA ASN A 335 -17.96 4.81 8.55
C ASN A 335 -18.36 3.34 8.42
N MET A 336 -19.64 3.05 8.25
CA MET A 336 -20.20 1.70 8.13
C MET A 336 -19.78 1.02 6.83
N GLN A 337 -19.72 1.74 5.71
CA GLN A 337 -19.26 1.20 4.42
C GLN A 337 -17.84 0.60 4.49
N ARG A 338 -16.95 1.18 5.32
CA ARG A 338 -15.58 0.66 5.52
C ARG A 338 -15.54 -0.68 6.25
N GLN A 339 -16.62 -1.05 6.94
CA GLN A 339 -16.72 -2.31 7.70
C GLN A 339 -17.36 -3.44 6.87
N GLY A 340 -17.82 -3.15 5.65
CA GLY A 340 -18.43 -4.14 4.76
C GLY A 340 -17.49 -5.32 4.50
N VAL A 341 -17.94 -6.54 4.80
CA VAL A 341 -17.16 -7.77 4.64
C VAL A 341 -17.31 -8.30 3.20
N PRO A 342 -16.22 -8.77 2.55
CA PRO A 342 -16.30 -9.34 1.21
C PRO A 342 -17.21 -10.57 1.15
N LEU A 343 -18.22 -10.49 0.29
CA LEU A 343 -19.15 -11.57 0.00
C LEU A 343 -18.56 -12.52 -1.06
N VAL A 344 -19.02 -13.77 -1.06
CA VAL A 344 -18.61 -14.75 -2.09
C VAL A 344 -19.03 -14.33 -3.51
N LYS A 345 -20.16 -13.62 -3.62
CA LYS A 345 -20.76 -13.15 -4.88
C LYS A 345 -21.23 -11.70 -4.74
N PRO A 346 -20.33 -10.70 -4.65
CA PRO A 346 -20.75 -9.31 -4.52
C PRO A 346 -21.58 -8.87 -5.74
N LYS A 347 -22.46 -7.88 -5.55
CA LYS A 347 -23.26 -7.28 -6.63
C LYS A 347 -23.06 -5.76 -6.66
N ALA A 348 -22.82 -5.23 -7.85
CA ALA A 348 -22.71 -3.79 -8.08
C ALA A 348 -24.02 -3.08 -7.67
N PRO A 349 -23.93 -1.90 -7.05
CA PRO A 349 -25.12 -1.17 -6.60
C PRO A 349 -25.98 -0.75 -7.79
N LEU A 350 -27.30 -1.00 -7.73
CA LEU A 350 -28.22 -0.51 -8.78
C LEU A 350 -28.31 1.02 -8.83
N VAL A 351 -28.07 1.67 -7.69
CA VAL A 351 -28.03 3.13 -7.56
C VAL A 351 -26.66 3.50 -7.02
N GLY A 352 -25.77 3.89 -7.92
CA GLY A 352 -24.42 4.35 -7.60
C GLY A 352 -24.22 5.83 -7.95
N THR A 353 -23.00 6.31 -7.71
CA THR A 353 -22.58 7.70 -7.94
C THR A 353 -21.65 7.84 -9.15
N GLY A 354 -21.10 6.73 -9.65
CA GLY A 354 -20.02 6.70 -10.65
C GLY A 354 -18.62 6.85 -10.03
N MET A 355 -18.50 6.97 -8.71
CA MET A 355 -17.21 6.93 -8.01
C MET A 355 -16.69 5.49 -7.83
N GLU A 356 -17.58 4.51 -7.89
CA GLU A 356 -17.33 3.10 -7.58
C GLU A 356 -16.24 2.52 -8.50
N HIS A 357 -16.25 2.87 -9.79
CA HIS A 357 -15.25 2.44 -10.76
C HIS A 357 -13.86 3.00 -10.43
N GLN A 358 -13.76 4.30 -10.16
CA GLN A 358 -12.49 4.95 -9.82
C GLN A 358 -11.93 4.39 -8.51
N VAL A 359 -12.77 4.14 -7.50
CA VAL A 359 -12.37 3.56 -6.21
C VAL A 359 -11.88 2.13 -6.39
N ALA A 360 -12.53 1.31 -7.20
CA ALA A 360 -12.10 -0.04 -7.47
C ALA A 360 -10.70 -0.06 -8.14
N MET A 361 -10.47 0.80 -9.12
CA MET A 361 -9.17 0.90 -9.81
C MET A 361 -8.06 1.45 -8.91
N ASP A 362 -8.28 2.61 -8.26
CA ASP A 362 -7.26 3.28 -7.45
C ASP A 362 -6.88 2.50 -6.17
N SER A 363 -7.74 1.55 -5.75
CA SER A 363 -7.46 0.71 -4.58
C SER A 363 -6.32 -0.29 -4.85
N GLY A 364 -6.11 -0.65 -6.13
CA GLY A 364 -5.27 -1.77 -6.53
C GLY A 364 -5.88 -3.15 -6.26
N SER A 365 -7.19 -3.22 -5.97
CA SER A 365 -7.89 -4.51 -5.81
C SER A 365 -8.13 -5.18 -7.16
N CYS A 366 -8.56 -4.40 -8.16
CA CYS A 366 -8.69 -4.83 -9.55
C CYS A 366 -7.31 -4.89 -10.23
N VAL A 367 -7.12 -5.88 -11.11
CA VAL A 367 -5.92 -5.96 -11.95
C VAL A 367 -6.19 -5.18 -13.24
N VAL A 368 -5.33 -4.22 -13.53
CA VAL A 368 -5.44 -3.31 -14.67
C VAL A 368 -4.37 -3.61 -15.71
N ALA A 369 -4.72 -3.52 -16.99
CA ALA A 369 -3.81 -3.70 -18.11
C ALA A 369 -2.80 -2.54 -18.18
N THR A 370 -1.50 -2.87 -18.15
CA THR A 370 -0.42 -1.89 -18.30
C THR A 370 -0.27 -1.42 -19.75
N ARG A 371 -0.50 -2.34 -20.71
CA ARG A 371 -0.37 -2.11 -22.14
C ARG A 371 -1.60 -2.63 -22.87
N SER A 372 -1.95 -1.97 -23.97
CA SER A 372 -2.97 -2.45 -24.89
C SER A 372 -2.50 -3.73 -25.56
N GLY A 373 -3.42 -4.63 -25.89
CA GLY A 373 -3.07 -5.91 -26.49
C GLY A 373 -4.25 -6.84 -26.69
N ILE A 374 -3.96 -8.09 -27.04
CA ILE A 374 -4.95 -9.15 -27.21
C ILE A 374 -4.72 -10.23 -26.15
N VAL A 375 -5.81 -10.71 -25.57
CA VAL A 375 -5.77 -11.81 -24.60
C VAL A 375 -5.44 -13.13 -25.31
N ASP A 376 -4.26 -13.69 -25.02
CA ASP A 376 -3.82 -14.98 -25.56
C ASP A 376 -4.41 -16.14 -24.75
N ASN A 377 -4.32 -16.05 -23.41
CA ASN A 377 -4.78 -17.12 -22.53
C ASN A 377 -5.36 -16.56 -21.22
N VAL A 378 -6.45 -17.17 -20.75
CA VAL A 378 -7.12 -16.83 -19.48
C VAL A 378 -7.27 -18.10 -18.65
N ASP A 379 -6.74 -18.06 -17.44
CA ASP A 379 -6.94 -19.08 -16.42
C ASP A 379 -7.43 -18.41 -15.12
N ALA A 380 -7.98 -19.18 -14.20
CA ALA A 380 -8.49 -18.65 -12.93
C ALA A 380 -7.38 -18.03 -12.05
N GLY A 381 -6.11 -18.40 -12.28
CA GLY A 381 -4.94 -17.93 -11.53
C GLY A 381 -3.98 -17.01 -12.30
N ARG A 382 -4.12 -16.88 -13.62
CA ARG A 382 -3.28 -15.96 -14.42
C ARG A 382 -3.96 -15.54 -15.71
N VAL A 383 -3.62 -14.36 -16.20
CA VAL A 383 -4.04 -13.85 -17.52
C VAL A 383 -2.81 -13.48 -18.33
N VAL A 384 -2.74 -13.96 -19.57
CA VAL A 384 -1.62 -13.71 -20.49
C VAL A 384 -2.12 -12.80 -21.60
N ILE A 385 -1.51 -11.62 -21.71
CA ILE A 385 -1.82 -10.62 -22.73
C ILE A 385 -0.62 -10.49 -23.66
N GLN A 386 -0.88 -10.60 -24.95
CA GLN A 386 0.07 -10.25 -25.99
C GLN A 386 -0.04 -8.74 -26.22
N ALA A 387 0.98 -7.99 -25.78
CA ALA A 387 0.98 -6.54 -25.86
C ALA A 387 1.20 -6.05 -27.29
N ASP A 388 0.48 -5.00 -27.67
CA ASP A 388 0.72 -4.20 -28.86
C ASP A 388 2.03 -3.43 -28.63
N VAL A 389 3.11 -3.85 -29.28
CA VAL A 389 4.39 -3.12 -29.24
C VAL A 389 4.56 -2.36 -30.54
N ASP A 390 4.96 -1.08 -30.45
CA ASP A 390 5.37 -0.32 -31.62
C ASP A 390 6.73 -0.84 -32.08
N LEU A 391 6.66 -1.71 -33.07
CA LEU A 391 7.76 -2.51 -33.57
C LEU A 391 8.54 -1.79 -34.69
N SER A 392 8.26 -0.49 -34.89
CA SER A 392 8.91 0.39 -35.87
C SER A 392 10.13 1.15 -35.33
N SER A 393 10.33 1.19 -34.01
CA SER A 393 11.52 1.81 -33.40
C SER A 393 12.78 0.98 -33.67
N GLU A 394 13.84 1.66 -34.10
CA GLU A 394 15.19 1.08 -34.29
C GLU A 394 15.94 0.88 -32.95
N ASP A 395 15.22 0.95 -31.82
CA ASP A 395 15.82 0.88 -30.50
C ASP A 395 16.41 -0.50 -30.19
N SER A 396 17.58 -0.49 -29.56
CA SER A 396 18.45 -1.65 -29.29
C SER A 396 17.84 -2.68 -28.32
N ILE A 397 16.75 -2.35 -27.64
CA ILE A 397 16.13 -3.16 -26.59
C ILE A 397 14.62 -3.16 -26.82
N VAL A 398 14.11 -4.18 -27.52
CA VAL A 398 12.66 -4.38 -27.65
C VAL A 398 12.18 -5.05 -26.36
N PRO A 399 11.27 -4.44 -25.58
CA PRO A 399 10.71 -5.07 -24.39
C PRO A 399 9.95 -6.35 -24.77
N ALA A 400 9.80 -7.29 -23.84
CA ALA A 400 9.00 -8.48 -24.07
C ALA A 400 7.57 -8.08 -24.48
N ASN A 401 7.04 -8.71 -25.54
CA ASN A 401 5.69 -8.44 -26.05
C ASN A 401 4.60 -9.23 -25.29
N VAL A 402 4.90 -9.69 -24.08
CA VAL A 402 4.00 -10.49 -23.25
C VAL A 402 3.91 -9.86 -21.89
N ASP A 403 2.68 -9.70 -21.41
CA ASP A 403 2.39 -9.37 -20.03
C ASP A 403 1.65 -10.55 -19.38
N ILE A 404 2.26 -11.14 -18.36
CA ILE A 404 1.64 -12.20 -17.54
C ILE A 404 1.20 -11.58 -16.22
N TYR A 405 -0.10 -11.63 -15.96
CA TYR A 405 -0.72 -11.15 -14.73
C TYR A 405 -1.11 -12.33 -13.84
N HIS A 406 -0.38 -12.55 -12.74
CA HIS A 406 -0.75 -13.55 -11.73
C HIS A 406 -1.83 -13.00 -10.81
N LEU A 407 -2.95 -13.73 -10.72
CA LEU A 407 -4.10 -13.32 -9.92
C LEU A 407 -3.98 -13.85 -8.49
N ILE A 408 -4.35 -13.03 -7.51
CA ILE A 408 -4.36 -13.41 -6.10
C ILE A 408 -5.55 -14.33 -5.83
N LYS A 409 -5.30 -15.56 -5.35
CA LYS A 409 -6.35 -16.52 -5.00
C LYS A 409 -6.38 -16.78 -3.50
N TYR A 410 -7.55 -16.61 -2.90
CA TYR A 410 -7.85 -16.99 -1.51
C TYR A 410 -6.77 -16.57 -0.49
N ARG A 411 -6.29 -15.33 -0.59
CA ARG A 411 -5.28 -14.79 0.32
C ARG A 411 -5.95 -14.20 1.56
N ARG A 412 -5.36 -14.40 2.73
CA ARG A 412 -5.82 -13.76 3.98
C ARG A 412 -5.52 -12.25 3.97
N SER A 413 -6.48 -11.44 4.41
CA SER A 413 -6.30 -10.02 4.76
C SER A 413 -5.90 -9.83 6.23
N ASN A 414 -5.51 -8.61 6.61
CA ASN A 414 -5.23 -8.26 8.01
C ASN A 414 -6.41 -8.52 8.98
N GLN A 415 -7.65 -8.45 8.50
CA GLN A 415 -8.87 -8.67 9.29
C GLN A 415 -9.44 -10.10 9.10
N ASN A 416 -8.60 -11.04 8.65
CA ASN A 416 -8.96 -12.45 8.41
C ASN A 416 -10.08 -12.63 7.37
N THR A 417 -10.30 -11.65 6.49
CA THR A 417 -11.19 -11.79 5.32
C THR A 417 -10.41 -12.42 4.16
N CYS A 418 -11.14 -12.87 3.15
CA CYS A 418 -10.59 -13.50 1.96
C CYS A 418 -10.44 -12.48 0.81
N ILE A 419 -9.21 -12.30 0.34
CA ILE A 419 -8.88 -11.56 -0.88
C ILE A 419 -8.76 -12.57 -2.03
N ASN A 420 -9.60 -12.39 -3.04
CA ASN A 420 -9.64 -13.23 -4.23
C ASN A 420 -9.87 -12.35 -5.46
N GLN A 421 -9.12 -12.62 -6.52
CA GLN A 421 -9.27 -12.00 -7.83
C GLN A 421 -9.86 -13.00 -8.83
N ARG A 422 -10.70 -12.50 -9.74
CA ARG A 422 -11.39 -13.29 -10.77
C ARG A 422 -11.23 -12.62 -12.13
N PRO A 423 -10.73 -13.32 -13.17
CA PRO A 423 -10.62 -12.74 -14.49
C PRO A 423 -12.02 -12.43 -15.04
N ILE A 424 -12.16 -11.29 -15.72
CA ILE A 424 -13.39 -10.89 -16.41
C ILE A 424 -13.27 -11.00 -17.93
N VAL A 425 -12.04 -10.92 -18.45
CA VAL A 425 -11.74 -10.98 -19.88
C VAL A 425 -11.79 -12.42 -20.43
N LYS A 426 -12.01 -12.55 -21.73
CA LYS A 426 -12.03 -13.81 -22.46
C LYS A 426 -10.89 -13.86 -23.48
N ILE A 427 -10.57 -15.08 -23.91
CA ILE A 427 -9.55 -15.32 -24.94
C ILE A 427 -9.97 -14.62 -26.24
N GLY A 428 -9.07 -13.85 -26.83
CA GLY A 428 -9.29 -13.09 -28.05
C GLY A 428 -9.86 -11.68 -27.85
N ASP A 429 -10.22 -11.29 -26.62
CA ASP A 429 -10.64 -9.92 -26.34
C ASP A 429 -9.47 -8.94 -26.58
N ARG A 430 -9.77 -7.78 -27.15
CA ARG A 430 -8.82 -6.67 -27.30
C ARG A 430 -8.99 -5.71 -26.14
N ILE A 431 -7.87 -5.36 -25.49
CA ILE A 431 -7.81 -4.59 -24.25
C ILE A 431 -7.00 -3.32 -24.50
N GLU A 432 -7.41 -2.21 -23.91
CA GLU A 432 -6.65 -0.96 -23.89
C GLU A 432 -5.87 -0.79 -22.58
N ALA A 433 -4.77 -0.04 -22.63
CA ALA A 433 -4.03 0.31 -21.42
C ALA A 433 -4.94 1.07 -20.45
N GLY A 434 -5.09 0.55 -19.22
CA GLY A 434 -6.00 1.09 -18.21
C GLY A 434 -7.29 0.28 -18.01
N ASP A 435 -7.60 -0.68 -18.88
CA ASP A 435 -8.78 -1.54 -18.71
C ASP A 435 -8.61 -2.56 -17.59
N VAL A 436 -9.72 -2.89 -16.91
CA VAL A 436 -9.74 -3.92 -15.87
C VAL A 436 -9.73 -5.31 -16.51
N ILE A 437 -8.76 -6.14 -16.11
CA ILE A 437 -8.58 -7.52 -16.58
C ILE A 437 -9.22 -8.52 -15.61
N ALA A 438 -9.12 -8.23 -14.31
CA ALA A 438 -9.66 -9.07 -13.26
C ALA A 438 -10.26 -8.23 -12.13
N ASP A 439 -11.43 -8.66 -11.68
CA ASP A 439 -12.09 -8.14 -10.49
C ASP A 439 -11.35 -8.60 -9.24
N GLY A 440 -11.29 -7.73 -8.24
CA GLY A 440 -10.81 -8.03 -6.90
C GLY A 440 -11.92 -8.50 -5.97
N SER A 441 -11.71 -8.23 -4.68
CA SER A 441 -12.69 -8.52 -3.63
C SER A 441 -13.60 -7.33 -3.43
N CYS A 442 -14.90 -7.58 -3.26
CA CYS A 442 -15.93 -6.53 -3.27
C CYS A 442 -15.97 -5.74 -4.58
N THR A 443 -15.78 -6.37 -5.74
CA THR A 443 -15.92 -5.72 -7.04
C THR A 443 -16.71 -6.59 -8.02
N GLU A 444 -17.43 -5.96 -8.94
CA GLU A 444 -18.12 -6.62 -10.06
C GLU A 444 -17.93 -5.76 -11.32
N ASN A 445 -17.33 -6.32 -12.36
CA ASN A 445 -17.03 -5.67 -13.65
C ASN A 445 -16.29 -4.33 -13.52
N GLY A 446 -15.30 -4.25 -12.62
CA GLY A 446 -14.53 -3.04 -12.39
C GLY A 446 -15.23 -1.97 -11.56
N GLU A 447 -16.41 -2.24 -10.97
CA GLU A 447 -17.08 -1.36 -10.02
C GLU A 447 -17.00 -1.92 -8.59
N LEU A 448 -16.94 -1.03 -7.60
CA LEU A 448 -17.00 -1.41 -6.20
C LEU A 448 -18.40 -1.95 -5.83
N ALA A 449 -18.42 -3.15 -5.28
CA ALA A 449 -19.60 -3.91 -4.90
C ALA A 449 -19.46 -4.43 -3.46
N LEU A 450 -19.85 -3.61 -2.48
CA LEU A 450 -19.71 -3.92 -1.05
C LEU A 450 -20.76 -4.93 -0.53
N GLY A 451 -21.88 -5.10 -1.24
CA GLY A 451 -23.04 -5.83 -0.72
C GLY A 451 -23.90 -6.52 -1.78
N GLN A 452 -25.21 -6.56 -1.53
CA GLN A 452 -26.23 -7.18 -2.40
C GLN A 452 -27.38 -6.20 -2.63
N ASN A 453 -28.01 -6.30 -3.80
CA ASN A 453 -29.28 -5.61 -4.07
C ASN A 453 -30.43 -6.49 -3.55
N ILE A 454 -31.22 -5.98 -2.61
CA ILE A 454 -32.34 -6.70 -1.98
C ILE A 454 -33.64 -5.90 -2.06
N ASN A 455 -34.78 -6.59 -2.08
CA ASN A 455 -36.08 -5.94 -2.02
C ASN A 455 -36.43 -5.57 -0.57
N ILE A 456 -36.62 -4.28 -0.32
CA ILE A 456 -36.93 -3.74 1.00
C ILE A 456 -38.40 -3.29 1.04
N ALA A 457 -39.10 -3.63 2.13
CA ALA A 457 -40.46 -3.16 2.40
C ALA A 457 -40.48 -2.42 3.74
N PHE A 458 -40.87 -1.14 3.71
CA PHE A 458 -41.03 -0.33 4.91
C PHE A 458 -42.41 -0.57 5.52
N MET A 459 -42.51 -1.50 6.46
CA MET A 459 -43.73 -1.74 7.24
C MET A 459 -43.39 -2.36 8.60
N PRO A 460 -44.14 -2.06 9.67
CA PRO A 460 -44.03 -2.81 10.91
C PRO A 460 -44.50 -4.25 10.69
N TRP A 461 -43.71 -5.23 11.13
CA TRP A 461 -44.02 -6.64 10.96
C TRP A 461 -43.97 -7.39 12.29
N ARG A 462 -45.13 -7.53 12.94
CA ARG A 462 -45.31 -8.30 14.19
C ARG A 462 -44.34 -7.93 15.33
N GLY A 463 -43.76 -6.74 15.29
CA GLY A 463 -42.77 -6.27 16.26
C GLY A 463 -41.36 -6.86 16.10
N TYR A 464 -41.08 -7.65 15.05
CA TYR A 464 -39.74 -8.20 14.82
C TYR A 464 -38.74 -7.14 14.34
N ASN A 465 -39.23 -6.08 13.71
CA ASN A 465 -38.47 -4.90 13.33
C ASN A 465 -38.67 -3.74 14.32
N PHE A 466 -38.70 -4.06 15.62
CA PHE A 466 -38.72 -3.06 16.67
C PHE A 466 -37.36 -2.33 16.75
N GLU A 467 -37.40 -1.01 17.00
CA GLU A 467 -36.23 -0.12 16.90
C GLU A 467 -35.53 -0.24 15.54
N ASP A 468 -34.25 -0.60 15.52
CA ASP A 468 -33.42 -0.74 14.31
C ASP A 468 -33.23 -2.21 13.90
N SER A 469 -34.10 -3.11 14.38
CA SER A 469 -34.01 -4.54 14.05
C SER A 469 -34.42 -4.81 12.60
N ILE A 470 -33.66 -5.67 11.91
CA ILE A 470 -33.92 -6.05 10.52
C ILE A 470 -34.51 -7.46 10.47
N MET A 471 -35.65 -7.60 9.81
CA MET A 471 -36.23 -8.91 9.50
C MET A 471 -35.80 -9.37 8.11
N VAL A 472 -35.13 -10.52 8.05
CA VAL A 472 -34.56 -11.07 6.81
C VAL A 472 -35.38 -12.27 6.34
N SER A 473 -35.64 -12.35 5.03
CA SER A 473 -36.29 -13.52 4.43
C SER A 473 -35.36 -14.73 4.42
N GLN A 474 -35.90 -15.90 4.77
CA GLN A 474 -35.16 -17.17 4.73
C GLN A 474 -34.62 -17.50 3.32
N ARG A 475 -35.23 -16.95 2.27
CA ARG A 475 -34.74 -17.09 0.89
C ARG A 475 -33.29 -16.62 0.73
N LEU A 476 -32.91 -15.53 1.40
CA LEU A 476 -31.55 -14.97 1.32
C LEU A 476 -30.49 -15.89 1.95
N LEU A 477 -30.89 -16.70 2.95
CA LEU A 477 -30.03 -17.72 3.55
C LEU A 477 -29.83 -18.92 2.61
N HIS A 478 -30.87 -19.31 1.86
CA HIS A 478 -30.77 -20.41 0.90
C HIS A 478 -29.96 -20.05 -0.35
N GLU A 479 -30.03 -18.79 -0.79
CA GLU A 479 -29.26 -18.28 -1.93
C GLU A 479 -27.79 -17.93 -1.57
N ASP A 480 -27.38 -18.12 -0.31
CA ASP A 480 -26.05 -17.79 0.22
C ASP A 480 -25.66 -16.31 -0.05
N SER A 481 -26.63 -15.38 -0.15
CA SER A 481 -26.42 -14.00 -0.60
C SER A 481 -25.43 -13.21 0.26
N PHE A 482 -25.51 -13.35 1.58
CA PHE A 482 -24.63 -12.71 2.56
C PHE A 482 -23.62 -13.69 3.18
N THR A 483 -23.09 -14.61 2.37
CA THR A 483 -22.05 -15.54 2.82
C THR A 483 -20.67 -14.96 2.56
N SER A 484 -19.80 -14.98 3.57
CA SER A 484 -18.40 -14.57 3.47
C SER A 484 -17.45 -15.76 3.72
N VAL A 485 -16.20 -15.60 3.29
CA VAL A 485 -15.12 -16.55 3.58
C VAL A 485 -14.09 -15.83 4.44
N HIS A 486 -13.79 -16.42 5.59
CA HIS A 486 -12.75 -15.98 6.49
C HIS A 486 -11.59 -16.96 6.43
N ILE A 487 -10.37 -16.46 6.53
CA ILE A 487 -9.16 -17.29 6.51
C ILE A 487 -8.37 -17.00 7.77
N ASP A 488 -8.28 -18.00 8.63
CA ASP A 488 -7.46 -17.96 9.83
C ASP A 488 -6.14 -18.68 9.58
N VAL A 489 -5.06 -18.18 10.18
CA VAL A 489 -3.73 -18.77 10.07
C VAL A 489 -3.29 -19.23 11.44
N PHE A 490 -2.93 -20.49 11.52
CA PHE A 490 -2.35 -21.09 12.71
C PHE A 490 -0.91 -21.47 12.40
N ASP A 491 0.02 -20.99 13.20
CA ASP A 491 1.44 -21.24 13.02
C ASP A 491 2.02 -22.04 14.18
N THR A 492 3.00 -22.88 13.87
CA THR A 492 3.83 -23.57 14.85
C THR A 492 5.29 -23.48 14.44
N VAL A 493 6.14 -23.35 15.45
CA VAL A 493 7.59 -23.30 15.30
C VAL A 493 8.23 -24.49 15.99
N ALA A 494 9.17 -25.11 15.29
CA ALA A 494 10.08 -26.12 15.84
C ALA A 494 11.42 -25.44 16.17
N ARG A 495 11.81 -25.50 17.44
CA ARG A 495 13.01 -24.82 17.95
C ARG A 495 14.08 -25.82 18.35
N ASP A 496 15.33 -25.35 18.33
CA ASP A 496 16.42 -26.05 18.97
C ASP A 496 16.41 -25.72 20.48
N THR A 497 16.15 -26.73 21.31
CA THR A 497 16.13 -26.56 22.76
C THR A 497 17.41 -27.12 23.37
N LYS A 498 17.70 -26.75 24.63
CA LYS A 498 18.87 -27.29 25.34
C LYS A 498 18.86 -28.81 25.50
N LEU A 499 17.67 -29.43 25.47
CA LEU A 499 17.48 -30.87 25.66
C LEU A 499 17.51 -31.65 24.34
N GLY A 500 17.46 -30.95 23.21
CA GLY A 500 17.37 -31.53 21.88
C GLY A 500 16.48 -30.70 20.96
N LYS A 501 16.45 -31.09 19.69
CA LYS A 501 15.66 -30.42 18.66
C LYS A 501 14.20 -30.83 18.80
N GLU A 502 13.28 -29.87 18.69
CA GLU A 502 11.88 -30.20 18.47
C GLU A 502 11.69 -30.74 17.06
N GLU A 503 10.94 -31.82 16.93
CA GLU A 503 10.69 -32.49 15.66
C GLU A 503 9.21 -32.39 15.28
N ILE A 504 8.96 -32.25 13.99
CA ILE A 504 7.62 -32.33 13.40
C ILE A 504 7.50 -33.74 12.85
N THR A 505 6.59 -34.52 13.41
CA THR A 505 6.43 -35.94 13.09
C THR A 505 4.98 -36.38 13.32
N ARG A 506 4.58 -37.41 12.59
CA ARG A 506 3.30 -38.10 12.78
C ARG A 506 3.31 -39.00 14.02
N ASP A 507 4.49 -39.42 14.49
CA ASP A 507 4.68 -40.33 15.63
C ASP A 507 4.52 -39.59 16.97
N ILE A 508 3.27 -39.30 17.34
CA ILE A 508 2.94 -38.54 18.57
C ILE A 508 2.55 -39.52 19.70
N PRO A 509 3.15 -39.43 20.89
CA PRO A 509 2.79 -40.32 22.01
C PRO A 509 1.38 -40.02 22.54
N ASN A 510 0.68 -41.08 22.98
CA ASN A 510 -0.65 -41.00 23.62
C ASN A 510 -1.78 -40.42 22.73
N VAL A 511 -1.64 -40.48 21.41
CA VAL A 511 -2.67 -40.06 20.45
C VAL A 511 -3.25 -41.28 19.75
N SER A 512 -4.58 -41.31 19.54
CA SER A 512 -5.24 -42.39 18.81
C SER A 512 -4.98 -42.31 17.30
N GLU A 513 -4.95 -43.46 16.62
CA GLU A 513 -4.83 -43.54 15.16
C GLU A 513 -5.91 -42.74 14.42
N ASP A 514 -7.13 -42.68 14.96
CA ASP A 514 -8.23 -41.89 14.38
C ASP A 514 -7.90 -40.40 14.30
N ALA A 515 -7.16 -39.86 15.28
CA ALA A 515 -6.75 -38.46 15.29
C ALA A 515 -5.56 -38.19 14.35
N LEU A 516 -4.76 -39.22 14.05
CA LEU A 516 -3.60 -39.13 13.14
C LEU A 516 -3.98 -39.35 11.67
N LYS A 517 -5.19 -39.83 11.38
CA LYS A 517 -5.66 -40.16 10.03
C LYS A 517 -5.51 -39.03 9.00
N ASN A 518 -5.62 -37.79 9.46
CA ASN A 518 -5.58 -36.59 8.60
C ASN A 518 -4.16 -36.04 8.38
N LEU A 519 -3.16 -36.55 9.10
CA LEU A 519 -1.77 -36.14 8.98
C LEU A 519 -1.06 -36.96 7.90
N ASP A 520 -0.22 -36.30 7.12
CA ASP A 520 0.71 -36.93 6.20
C ASP A 520 1.89 -37.58 6.94
N ASP A 521 2.76 -38.27 6.20
CA ASP A 521 3.92 -38.95 6.78
C ASP A 521 4.95 -37.96 7.37
N SER A 522 4.89 -36.67 7.00
CA SER A 522 5.68 -35.61 7.62
C SER A 522 5.05 -35.07 8.92
N GLY A 523 3.87 -35.56 9.32
CA GLY A 523 3.14 -35.07 10.51
C GLY A 523 2.36 -33.78 10.28
N ILE A 524 2.07 -33.41 9.03
CA ILE A 524 1.38 -32.17 8.65
C ILE A 524 0.01 -32.53 8.08
N ILE A 525 -1.02 -31.75 8.41
CA ILE A 525 -2.35 -32.00 7.87
C ILE A 525 -2.43 -31.83 6.34
N ALA A 526 -3.13 -32.73 5.67
CA ALA A 526 -3.34 -32.66 4.23
C ALA A 526 -4.23 -31.47 3.82
N VAL A 527 -3.84 -30.77 2.75
CA VAL A 527 -4.64 -29.69 2.14
C VAL A 527 -5.96 -30.26 1.60
N GLY A 528 -7.06 -29.56 1.86
CA GLY A 528 -8.42 -29.99 1.50
C GLY A 528 -9.15 -30.76 2.60
N THR A 529 -8.49 -31.05 3.72
CA THR A 529 -9.11 -31.75 4.86
C THR A 529 -10.07 -30.84 5.60
N SER A 530 -11.28 -31.35 5.89
CA SER A 530 -12.22 -30.68 6.80
C SER A 530 -11.80 -30.97 8.24
N VAL A 531 -11.61 -29.91 9.00
CA VAL A 531 -11.18 -29.99 10.41
C VAL A 531 -12.24 -29.44 11.34
N LYS A 532 -12.27 -30.01 12.53
CA LYS A 532 -13.10 -29.58 13.65
C LYS A 532 -12.21 -29.14 14.81
N SER A 533 -12.85 -28.48 15.78
CA SER A 533 -12.24 -28.16 17.07
C SER A 533 -11.49 -29.37 17.66
N HIS A 534 -10.26 -29.15 18.14
CA HIS A 534 -9.32 -30.13 18.71
C HIS A 534 -8.61 -31.11 17.75
N ASP A 535 -8.91 -31.09 16.44
CA ASP A 535 -8.12 -31.85 15.46
C ASP A 535 -6.66 -31.38 15.43
N ILE A 536 -5.73 -32.30 15.17
CA ILE A 536 -4.30 -32.01 15.07
C ILE A 536 -3.99 -31.48 13.67
N LEU A 537 -3.43 -30.28 13.60
CA LEU A 537 -2.99 -29.65 12.35
C LEU A 537 -1.53 -29.97 12.02
N VAL A 538 -0.67 -29.95 13.03
CA VAL A 538 0.75 -30.25 12.89
C VAL A 538 1.20 -31.03 14.12
N GLY A 539 1.65 -32.25 13.90
CA GLY A 539 2.29 -33.10 14.90
C GLY A 539 3.65 -32.52 15.30
N LYS A 540 3.81 -32.17 16.58
CA LYS A 540 5.06 -31.65 17.12
C LYS A 540 5.41 -32.36 18.42
N VAL A 541 6.63 -32.86 18.49
CA VAL A 541 7.18 -33.52 19.67
C VAL A 541 8.36 -32.73 20.21
N THR A 542 8.34 -32.46 21.52
CA THR A 542 9.43 -31.79 22.22
C THR A 542 10.16 -32.81 23.10
N PRO A 543 11.50 -32.95 23.03
CA PRO A 543 12.24 -33.84 23.91
C PRO A 543 12.08 -33.41 25.37
N LYS A 544 11.77 -34.39 26.23
CA LYS A 544 11.58 -34.18 27.67
C LYS A 544 12.82 -34.67 28.40
N GLY A 545 13.30 -33.91 29.38
CA GLY A 545 14.33 -34.40 30.30
C GLY A 545 13.80 -35.57 31.12
N GLU A 546 14.67 -36.53 31.46
CA GLU A 546 14.30 -37.67 32.30
C GLU A 546 13.75 -37.20 33.65
N SER A 547 12.44 -37.35 33.86
CA SER A 547 11.83 -37.22 35.18
C SER A 547 12.10 -38.51 35.97
N GLN A 548 12.48 -38.40 37.25
CA GLN A 548 12.54 -39.57 38.12
C GLN A 548 11.14 -40.19 38.25
N LEU A 549 10.92 -41.30 37.54
CA LEU A 549 9.69 -42.07 37.60
C LEU A 549 9.53 -42.71 38.97
N ASN A 550 8.30 -42.71 39.49
CA ASN A 550 7.98 -43.41 40.73
C ASN A 550 8.22 -44.93 40.56
N PRO A 551 8.51 -45.69 41.64
CA PRO A 551 8.71 -47.14 41.56
C PRO A 551 7.57 -47.89 40.86
N GLU A 552 6.33 -47.43 41.03
CA GLU A 552 5.12 -47.96 40.37
C GLU A 552 5.13 -47.74 38.85
N GLU A 553 5.49 -46.54 38.38
CA GLU A 553 5.63 -46.23 36.96
C GLU A 553 6.82 -46.97 36.34
N LYS A 554 7.92 -47.14 37.08
CA LYS A 554 9.06 -47.98 36.66
C LYS A 554 8.64 -49.43 36.48
N LEU A 555 7.81 -49.95 37.38
CA LEU A 555 7.27 -51.31 37.29
C LEU A 555 6.33 -51.45 36.07
N LEU A 556 5.42 -50.49 35.86
CA LEU A 556 4.54 -50.48 34.70
C LEU A 556 5.33 -50.41 33.38
N ARG A 557 6.36 -49.56 33.29
CA ARG A 557 7.22 -49.45 32.10
C ARG A 557 8.01 -50.74 31.84
N ALA A 558 8.41 -51.45 32.89
CA ALA A 558 9.06 -52.77 32.77
C ALA A 558 8.10 -53.88 32.34
N ILE A 559 6.81 -53.78 32.68
CA ILE A 559 5.77 -54.75 32.31
C ILE A 559 5.27 -54.52 30.88
N PHE A 560 4.99 -53.28 30.49
CA PHE A 560 4.36 -52.93 29.20
C PHE A 560 5.36 -52.59 28.10
N GLY A 561 6.65 -52.43 28.40
CA GLY A 561 7.69 -52.19 27.40
C GLY A 561 7.53 -50.87 26.64
N GLU A 562 6.77 -49.91 27.17
CA GLU A 562 6.53 -48.62 26.54
C GLU A 562 7.82 -47.80 26.40
N LYS A 563 8.35 -47.77 25.17
CA LYS A 563 9.54 -47.01 24.78
C LYS A 563 9.27 -45.53 24.48
N ALA A 564 8.00 -45.09 24.47
CA ALA A 564 7.61 -43.76 23.96
C ALA A 564 7.48 -42.66 25.04
N GLY A 565 8.35 -42.66 26.05
CA GLY A 565 8.25 -41.76 27.22
C GLY A 565 9.12 -40.49 27.18
N ASP A 566 10.05 -40.39 26.24
CA ASP A 566 11.12 -39.37 26.30
C ASP A 566 10.79 -38.09 25.52
N VAL A 567 9.58 -38.03 24.94
CA VAL A 567 9.07 -36.88 24.17
C VAL A 567 7.67 -36.48 24.66
N ARG A 568 7.35 -35.18 24.57
CA ARG A 568 6.07 -34.59 24.95
C ARG A 568 5.34 -34.08 23.70
N ASP A 569 4.03 -34.37 23.61
CA ASP A 569 3.14 -33.76 22.61
C ASP A 569 3.02 -32.24 22.85
N THR A 570 3.48 -31.46 21.88
CA THR A 570 3.31 -30.00 21.79
C THR A 570 2.71 -29.59 20.44
N SER A 571 1.92 -30.49 19.85
CA SER A 571 1.29 -30.35 18.54
C SER A 571 0.35 -29.16 18.44
N LEU A 572 0.24 -28.62 17.22
CA LEU A 572 -0.72 -27.57 16.89
C LEU A 572 -2.10 -28.18 16.71
N ARG A 573 -3.09 -27.69 17.44
CA ARG A 573 -4.48 -28.15 17.39
C ARG A 573 -5.43 -27.02 17.02
N VAL A 574 -6.55 -27.35 16.39
CA VAL A 574 -7.60 -26.38 16.06
C VAL A 574 -8.23 -25.83 17.34
N PRO A 575 -8.32 -24.49 17.52
CA PRO A 575 -9.00 -23.88 18.65
C PRO A 575 -10.49 -24.24 18.72
N GLN A 576 -11.09 -24.06 19.89
CA GLN A 576 -12.52 -24.30 20.07
C GLN A 576 -13.36 -23.29 19.24
N GLY A 577 -14.41 -23.80 18.58
CA GLY A 577 -15.35 -22.98 17.80
C GLY A 577 -14.87 -22.66 16.38
N VAL A 578 -13.71 -23.20 15.97
CA VAL A 578 -13.20 -23.10 14.60
C VAL A 578 -13.47 -24.42 13.89
N ASP A 579 -14.34 -24.37 12.88
CA ASP A 579 -14.60 -25.49 11.98
C ASP A 579 -14.44 -24.98 10.54
N GLY A 580 -13.69 -25.70 9.71
CA GLY A 580 -13.34 -25.22 8.37
C GLY A 580 -12.58 -26.24 7.55
N VAL A 581 -12.05 -25.78 6.42
CA VAL A 581 -11.26 -26.60 5.50
C VAL A 581 -9.85 -26.03 5.40
N VAL A 582 -8.84 -26.89 5.49
CA VAL A 582 -7.45 -26.50 5.28
C VAL A 582 -7.26 -26.14 3.81
N THR A 583 -6.96 -24.87 3.51
CA THR A 583 -6.79 -24.40 2.13
C THR A 583 -5.35 -24.45 1.66
N ASP A 584 -4.41 -24.18 2.55
CA ASP A 584 -2.99 -24.11 2.22
C ASP A 584 -2.12 -24.40 3.44
N VAL A 585 -0.92 -24.91 3.19
CA VAL A 585 0.10 -25.13 4.22
C VAL A 585 1.45 -24.67 3.69
N VAL A 586 2.01 -23.67 4.36
CA VAL A 586 3.32 -23.10 4.02
C VAL A 586 4.34 -23.56 5.04
N VAL A 587 5.40 -24.18 4.54
CA VAL A 587 6.52 -24.69 5.33
C VAL A 587 7.75 -23.83 5.06
N PHE A 588 8.31 -23.23 6.10
CA PHE A 588 9.56 -22.49 6.05
C PHE A 588 10.67 -23.30 6.68
N ASN A 589 11.76 -23.49 5.96
CA ASN A 589 12.92 -24.26 6.43
C ASN A 589 14.16 -23.38 6.47
N ARG A 590 14.91 -23.47 7.57
CA ARG A 590 16.19 -22.80 7.68
C ARG A 590 17.21 -23.40 6.71
N GLU A 591 18.09 -22.55 6.19
CA GLU A 591 19.22 -22.99 5.37
C GLU A 591 20.08 -24.03 6.11
N GLY A 592 20.39 -25.14 5.43
CA GLY A 592 21.20 -26.25 5.97
C GLY A 592 20.42 -27.35 6.71
N VAL A 593 19.09 -27.23 6.85
CA VAL A 593 18.23 -28.31 7.38
C VAL A 593 17.79 -29.22 6.24
N GLU A 594 17.72 -30.54 6.49
CA GLU A 594 17.21 -31.49 5.49
C GLU A 594 15.75 -31.21 5.13
N ARG A 595 15.44 -31.30 3.84
CA ARG A 595 14.09 -31.06 3.32
C ARG A 595 13.27 -32.34 3.35
N ASP A 596 12.15 -32.28 4.07
CA ASP A 596 11.08 -33.28 4.03
C ASP A 596 10.50 -33.49 2.64
N GLU A 597 9.87 -34.63 2.42
CA GLU A 597 9.13 -34.96 1.19
C GLU A 597 8.09 -33.89 0.85
N ARG A 598 7.33 -33.41 1.85
CA ARG A 598 6.33 -32.36 1.66
C ARG A 598 6.94 -31.05 1.14
N THR A 599 8.09 -30.65 1.66
CA THR A 599 8.80 -29.44 1.21
C THR A 599 9.23 -29.60 -0.25
N ARG A 600 9.79 -30.76 -0.61
CA ARG A 600 10.22 -31.05 -1.99
C ARG A 600 9.05 -31.03 -2.96
N GLN A 601 7.88 -31.56 -2.58
CA GLN A 601 6.67 -31.51 -3.39
C GLN A 601 6.24 -30.07 -3.66
N ILE A 602 6.23 -29.21 -2.63
CA ILE A 602 5.86 -27.79 -2.77
C ILE A 602 6.84 -27.07 -3.71
N GLU A 603 8.15 -27.29 -3.55
CA GLU A 603 9.18 -26.71 -4.42
C GLU A 603 9.03 -27.17 -5.88
N GLN A 604 8.78 -28.47 -6.10
CA GLN A 604 8.54 -29.02 -7.44
C GLN A 604 7.30 -28.41 -8.10
N GLU A 605 6.21 -28.23 -7.36
CA GLU A 605 4.99 -27.59 -7.87
C GLU A 605 5.27 -26.13 -8.26
N LEU A 606 6.05 -25.41 -7.46
CA LEU A 606 6.45 -24.03 -7.72
C LEU A 606 7.36 -23.92 -8.97
N LEU A 607 8.33 -24.83 -9.11
CA LEU A 607 9.18 -24.91 -10.30
C LEU A 607 8.37 -25.23 -11.56
N ALA A 608 7.42 -26.15 -11.49
CA ALA A 608 6.54 -26.48 -12.62
C ALA A 608 5.68 -25.28 -13.06
N ARG A 609 5.26 -24.42 -12.13
CA ARG A 609 4.55 -23.18 -12.46
C ARG A 609 5.46 -22.20 -13.21
N TYR A 610 6.70 -22.00 -12.75
CA TYR A 610 7.67 -21.15 -13.44
C TYR A 610 8.06 -21.68 -14.82
N GLU A 611 8.17 -23.01 -14.97
CA GLU A 611 8.43 -23.64 -16.27
C GLU A 611 7.28 -23.39 -17.25
N LYS A 612 6.02 -23.47 -16.78
CA LYS A 612 4.84 -23.15 -17.59
C LYS A 612 4.80 -21.68 -18.02
N ASP A 613 5.12 -20.76 -17.11
CA ASP A 613 5.20 -19.33 -17.42
C ASP A 613 6.30 -19.07 -18.47
N HIS A 614 7.49 -19.62 -18.25
CA HIS A 614 8.61 -19.51 -19.19
C HIS A 614 8.26 -20.07 -20.57
N TYR A 615 7.58 -21.22 -20.62
CA TYR A 615 7.14 -21.82 -21.88
C TYR A 615 6.20 -20.90 -22.67
N ASP A 616 5.23 -20.28 -22.01
CA ASP A 616 4.30 -19.35 -22.68
C ASP A 616 5.01 -18.08 -23.15
N GLU A 617 5.92 -17.53 -22.35
CA GLU A 617 6.76 -16.38 -22.75
C GLU A 617 7.56 -16.71 -24.03
N MET A 618 8.22 -17.88 -24.06
CA MET A 618 9.01 -18.34 -25.20
C MET A 618 8.14 -18.62 -26.43
N ARG A 619 6.96 -19.22 -26.25
CA ARG A 619 6.00 -19.48 -27.34
C ARG A 619 5.53 -18.19 -28.00
N ILE A 620 5.24 -17.16 -27.21
CA ILE A 620 4.75 -15.89 -27.76
C ILE A 620 5.88 -15.11 -28.44
N VAL A 621 7.11 -15.15 -27.90
CA VAL A 621 8.28 -14.59 -28.59
C VAL A 621 8.48 -15.27 -29.96
N HIS A 622 8.36 -16.60 -30.03
CA HIS A 622 8.41 -17.35 -31.30
C HIS A 622 7.32 -16.93 -32.27
N SER A 623 6.07 -16.94 -31.81
CA SER A 623 4.90 -16.62 -32.64
C SER A 623 5.00 -15.20 -33.21
N ASN A 624 5.48 -14.24 -32.41
CA ASN A 624 5.75 -12.88 -32.85
C ASN A 624 6.86 -12.81 -33.90
N LEU A 625 7.98 -13.52 -33.69
CA LEU A 625 9.07 -13.58 -34.67
C LEU A 625 8.57 -14.12 -36.01
N VAL A 626 7.80 -15.22 -35.99
CA VAL A 626 7.20 -15.83 -37.18
C VAL A 626 6.30 -14.83 -37.92
N ASN A 627 5.37 -14.18 -37.20
CA ASN A 627 4.47 -13.18 -37.80
C ASN A 627 5.22 -11.99 -38.42
N ARG A 628 6.32 -11.54 -37.79
CA ARG A 628 7.16 -10.45 -38.33
C ARG A 628 7.91 -10.89 -39.58
N ILE A 629 8.48 -12.09 -39.59
CA ILE A 629 9.16 -12.63 -40.77
C ILE A 629 8.15 -12.78 -41.93
N LEU A 630 6.94 -13.27 -41.66
CA LEU A 630 5.87 -13.36 -42.66
C LEU A 630 5.54 -12.00 -43.26
N SER A 631 5.40 -10.94 -42.46
CA SER A 631 5.04 -9.60 -42.96
C SER A 631 6.04 -9.00 -43.97
N VAL A 632 7.32 -9.39 -43.89
CA VAL A 632 8.40 -8.84 -44.75
C VAL A 632 8.83 -9.82 -45.85
N ALA A 633 8.74 -11.12 -45.59
CA ALA A 633 9.32 -12.17 -46.43
C ALA A 633 8.31 -13.20 -46.96
N GLU A 634 7.00 -12.92 -46.90
CA GLU A 634 5.94 -13.81 -47.42
C GLU A 634 6.26 -14.31 -48.85
N LYS A 635 6.18 -15.63 -49.07
CA LYS A 635 6.36 -16.30 -50.38
C LYS A 635 7.74 -16.12 -51.03
N LYS A 636 8.73 -15.55 -50.35
CA LYS A 636 10.11 -15.46 -50.84
C LYS A 636 10.87 -16.78 -50.64
N PRO A 637 11.76 -17.17 -51.56
CA PRO A 637 12.55 -18.38 -51.42
C PRO A 637 13.72 -18.19 -50.44
N LEU A 638 13.95 -19.17 -49.58
CA LEU A 638 15.13 -19.24 -48.70
C LEU A 638 16.43 -19.31 -49.53
N SER A 639 17.47 -18.58 -49.10
CA SER A 639 18.78 -18.58 -49.78
C SER A 639 19.74 -19.67 -49.30
N ALA A 640 19.54 -20.20 -48.09
CA ALA A 640 20.34 -21.24 -47.46
C ALA A 640 19.42 -22.31 -46.83
N ASP A 641 20.00 -23.48 -46.55
CA ASP A 641 19.31 -24.53 -45.78
C ASP A 641 19.26 -24.11 -44.31
N VAL A 642 18.10 -24.25 -43.67
CA VAL A 642 17.94 -24.03 -42.23
C VAL A 642 18.21 -25.35 -41.52
N LEU A 643 19.20 -25.36 -40.62
CA LEU A 643 19.64 -26.55 -39.89
C LEU A 643 19.12 -26.53 -38.44
N SER A 644 18.76 -27.70 -37.93
CA SER A 644 18.56 -27.95 -36.50
C SER A 644 19.89 -27.85 -35.74
N LEU A 645 19.85 -27.66 -34.43
CA LEU A 645 21.02 -27.74 -33.53
C LEU A 645 21.79 -29.07 -33.69
N GLN A 646 21.11 -30.12 -34.14
CA GLN A 646 21.67 -31.46 -34.37
C GLN A 646 22.15 -31.69 -35.83
N GLY A 647 22.07 -30.67 -36.69
CA GLY A 647 22.54 -30.73 -38.08
C GLY A 647 21.54 -31.26 -39.11
N GLU A 648 20.28 -31.51 -38.71
CA GLU A 648 19.21 -31.93 -39.62
C GLU A 648 18.67 -30.75 -40.45
N VAL A 649 18.36 -30.97 -41.73
CA VAL A 649 17.79 -29.93 -42.61
C VAL A 649 16.30 -29.77 -42.30
N LEU A 650 15.93 -28.68 -41.63
CA LEU A 650 14.54 -28.33 -41.30
C LEU A 650 13.82 -27.69 -42.48
N ALA A 651 14.52 -26.88 -43.28
CA ALA A 651 13.99 -26.31 -44.52
C ALA A 651 15.09 -26.20 -45.57
N SER A 652 14.81 -26.68 -46.79
CA SER A 652 15.78 -26.67 -47.90
C SER A 652 15.81 -25.34 -48.65
N LYS A 653 16.96 -25.06 -49.26
CA LYS A 653 17.22 -23.89 -50.09
C LYS A 653 16.21 -23.81 -51.25
N GLY A 654 15.53 -22.67 -51.37
CA GLY A 654 14.52 -22.43 -52.39
C GLY A 654 13.08 -22.68 -51.94
N THR A 655 12.85 -23.27 -50.76
CA THR A 655 11.50 -23.40 -50.17
C THR A 655 10.92 -22.00 -49.94
N LYS A 656 9.65 -21.80 -50.30
CA LYS A 656 8.96 -20.53 -50.10
C LYS A 656 8.60 -20.38 -48.62
N ILE A 657 8.87 -19.22 -48.06
CA ILE A 657 8.48 -18.89 -46.69
C ILE A 657 6.95 -18.88 -46.58
N SER A 658 6.44 -19.80 -45.76
CA SER A 658 5.04 -19.98 -45.39
C SER A 658 4.91 -20.09 -43.88
N GLN A 659 3.70 -19.89 -43.34
CA GLN A 659 3.45 -19.93 -41.89
C GLN A 659 3.80 -21.31 -41.30
N GLU A 660 3.46 -22.38 -42.02
CA GLU A 660 3.72 -23.76 -41.61
C GLU A 660 5.22 -24.05 -41.47
N VAL A 661 6.03 -23.66 -42.47
CA VAL A 661 7.49 -23.87 -42.47
C VAL A 661 8.18 -23.10 -41.34
N LEU A 662 7.71 -21.89 -41.01
CA LEU A 662 8.31 -21.08 -39.95
C LEU A 662 7.92 -21.53 -38.54
N GLN A 663 6.74 -22.14 -38.37
CA GLN A 663 6.31 -22.69 -37.09
C GLN A 663 7.05 -23.98 -36.71
N GLU A 664 7.46 -24.78 -37.69
CA GLU A 664 8.24 -25.99 -37.46
C GLU A 664 9.71 -25.71 -37.08
N ILE A 665 10.23 -24.52 -37.38
CA ILE A 665 11.62 -24.16 -37.04
C ILE A 665 11.71 -23.77 -35.55
N PRO A 666 12.51 -24.48 -34.74
CA PRO A 666 12.74 -24.10 -33.35
C PRO A 666 13.38 -22.71 -33.24
N LEU A 667 13.00 -21.93 -32.22
CA LEU A 667 13.54 -20.60 -31.93
C LEU A 667 15.09 -20.55 -31.94
N LYS A 668 15.75 -21.58 -31.42
CA LYS A 668 17.23 -21.62 -31.36
C LYS A 668 17.90 -21.82 -32.73
N SER A 669 17.14 -22.22 -33.75
CA SER A 669 17.62 -22.46 -35.12
C SER A 669 17.20 -21.34 -36.11
N THR A 670 16.57 -20.27 -35.63
CA THR A 670 16.08 -19.18 -36.50
C THR A 670 17.18 -18.31 -37.10
N ASP A 671 18.42 -18.39 -36.59
CA ASP A 671 19.61 -17.72 -37.17
C ASP A 671 19.91 -18.18 -38.60
N GLY A 672 19.47 -19.38 -38.98
CA GLY A 672 19.63 -19.91 -40.34
C GLY A 672 18.73 -19.27 -41.40
N ILE A 673 17.73 -18.47 -41.01
CA ILE A 673 16.74 -17.92 -41.94
C ILE A 673 17.37 -16.78 -42.75
N GLN A 674 17.66 -17.05 -44.03
CA GLN A 674 18.23 -16.07 -44.95
C GLN A 674 17.40 -15.94 -46.23
N VAL A 675 17.27 -14.71 -46.72
CA VAL A 675 16.53 -14.35 -47.95
C VAL A 675 17.50 -13.76 -48.98
N LYS A 676 17.25 -14.02 -50.27
CA LYS A 676 18.10 -13.52 -51.38
C LYS A 676 18.21 -11.99 -51.47
N ASP A 677 17.19 -11.25 -51.00
CA ASP A 677 17.16 -9.79 -51.08
C ASP A 677 17.92 -9.17 -49.88
N LYS A 678 18.98 -8.42 -50.18
CA LYS A 678 19.92 -7.87 -49.18
C LYS A 678 19.24 -6.93 -48.18
N SER A 679 18.25 -6.15 -48.62
CA SER A 679 17.54 -5.19 -47.78
C SER A 679 16.63 -5.88 -46.76
N ILE A 680 16.00 -6.98 -47.18
CA ILE A 680 15.09 -7.77 -46.36
C ILE A 680 15.86 -8.71 -45.46
N ASN A 681 16.97 -9.27 -45.93
CA ASN A 681 17.84 -10.11 -45.13
C ASN A 681 18.40 -9.37 -43.91
N LEU A 682 18.74 -8.09 -44.06
CA LEU A 682 19.14 -7.21 -42.94
C LEU A 682 18.00 -7.03 -41.92
N LYS A 683 16.76 -6.86 -42.39
CA LYS A 683 15.59 -6.73 -41.50
C LYS A 683 15.28 -8.04 -40.77
N VAL A 684 15.29 -9.18 -41.48
CA VAL A 684 15.10 -10.52 -40.90
C VAL A 684 16.19 -10.82 -39.87
N GLY A 685 17.46 -10.59 -40.19
CA GLY A 685 18.56 -10.77 -39.24
C GLY A 685 18.44 -9.88 -37.99
N THR A 686 17.91 -8.66 -38.15
CA THR A 686 17.60 -7.78 -37.00
C THR A 686 16.49 -8.36 -36.11
N PHE A 687 15.41 -8.87 -36.70
CA PHE A 687 14.31 -9.50 -35.95
C PHE A 687 14.76 -10.74 -35.19
N VAL A 688 15.56 -11.60 -35.82
CA VAL A 688 16.10 -12.80 -35.20
C VAL A 688 17.04 -12.44 -34.04
N ARG A 689 17.96 -11.49 -34.24
CA ARG A 689 18.86 -11.02 -33.17
C ARG A 689 18.09 -10.48 -31.97
N ASN A 690 17.05 -9.67 -32.20
CA ASN A 690 16.24 -9.11 -31.13
C ASN A 690 15.46 -10.21 -30.38
N ALA A 691 14.92 -11.20 -31.09
CA ALA A 691 14.24 -12.34 -30.47
C ALA A 691 15.19 -13.19 -29.61
N LEU A 692 16.41 -13.47 -30.10
CA LEU A 692 17.42 -14.21 -29.34
C LEU A 692 17.88 -13.45 -28.08
N GLN A 693 18.02 -12.13 -28.16
CA GLN A 693 18.34 -11.31 -27.00
C GLN A 693 17.21 -11.34 -25.96
N GLN A 694 15.96 -11.27 -26.40
CA GLN A 694 14.79 -11.42 -25.51
C GLN A 694 14.78 -12.80 -24.83
N MET A 695 15.03 -13.87 -25.59
CA MET A 695 15.11 -15.22 -25.03
C MET A 695 16.19 -15.33 -23.95
N TYR A 696 17.39 -14.80 -24.21
CA TYR A 696 18.49 -14.83 -23.23
C TYR A 696 18.12 -14.12 -21.93
N LEU A 697 17.42 -12.97 -22.01
CA LEU A 697 16.93 -12.27 -20.83
C LEU A 697 15.87 -13.09 -20.07
N LEU A 698 14.91 -13.69 -20.77
CA LEU A 698 13.89 -14.53 -20.16
C LEU A 698 14.48 -15.78 -19.48
N GLU A 699 15.49 -16.39 -20.10
CA GLU A 699 16.20 -17.55 -19.55
C GLU A 699 16.97 -17.19 -18.27
N ASN A 700 17.63 -16.03 -18.22
CA ASN A 700 18.28 -15.54 -16.99
C ASN A 700 17.25 -15.24 -15.88
N VAL A 701 16.13 -14.60 -16.21
CA VAL A 701 15.06 -14.31 -15.22
C VAL A 701 14.46 -15.61 -14.68
N TYR A 702 14.27 -16.61 -15.54
CA TYR A 702 13.82 -17.94 -15.13
C TYR A 702 14.83 -18.62 -14.20
N GLN A 703 16.12 -18.62 -14.53
CA GLN A 703 17.18 -19.17 -13.67
C GLN A 703 17.22 -18.48 -12.31
N ASP A 704 17.16 -17.15 -12.27
CA ASP A 704 17.12 -16.37 -11.03
C ASP A 704 15.90 -16.72 -10.15
N ARG A 705 14.73 -16.97 -10.77
CA ARG A 705 13.51 -17.40 -10.04
C ARG A 705 13.69 -18.81 -9.46
N CYS A 706 14.25 -19.73 -10.23
CA CYS A 706 14.53 -21.10 -9.79
C CYS A 706 15.56 -21.14 -8.64
N GLU A 707 16.62 -20.33 -8.72
CA GLU A 707 17.61 -20.21 -7.64
C GLU A 707 17.03 -19.64 -6.35
N LYS A 708 16.04 -18.75 -6.43
CA LYS A 708 15.39 -18.20 -5.22
C LYS A 708 14.55 -19.25 -4.50
N VAL A 709 13.91 -20.17 -5.21
CA VAL A 709 13.14 -21.27 -4.61
C VAL A 709 14.07 -22.28 -3.93
N SER A 710 15.29 -22.45 -4.46
CA SER A 710 16.26 -23.35 -3.85
C SER A 710 17.00 -22.76 -2.65
N LYS A 711 16.94 -21.44 -2.41
CA LYS A 711 17.51 -20.81 -1.20
C LYS A 711 16.61 -21.04 0.02
N GLY A 712 17.22 -21.26 1.18
CA GLY A 712 16.49 -21.42 2.45
C GLY A 712 15.88 -20.10 2.94
N ASP A 713 14.92 -20.21 3.86
CA ASP A 713 14.23 -19.05 4.43
C ASP A 713 15.01 -18.43 5.60
N ASP A 714 14.87 -17.11 5.78
CA ASP A 714 15.38 -16.41 6.94
C ASP A 714 14.43 -16.58 8.13
N LEU A 715 14.87 -17.34 9.14
CA LEU A 715 14.08 -17.66 10.33
C LEU A 715 14.72 -17.08 11.59
N PRO A 716 13.93 -16.75 12.63
CA PRO A 716 14.45 -16.24 13.89
C PRO A 716 15.53 -17.16 14.50
N PRO A 717 16.51 -16.61 15.24
CA PRO A 717 17.59 -17.40 15.80
C PRO A 717 17.05 -18.49 16.73
N GLY A 718 17.47 -19.73 16.49
CA GLY A 718 17.04 -20.92 17.25
C GLY A 718 15.78 -21.61 16.71
N VAL A 719 15.13 -21.04 15.69
CA VAL A 719 14.05 -21.72 14.96
C VAL A 719 14.67 -22.55 13.84
N ILE A 720 14.29 -23.82 13.76
CA ILE A 720 14.73 -24.76 12.73
C ILE A 720 13.73 -24.73 11.57
N ARG A 721 12.44 -24.76 11.92
CA ARG A 721 11.33 -24.85 10.98
C ARG A 721 10.10 -24.10 11.50
N MET A 722 9.35 -23.50 10.59
CA MET A 722 8.08 -22.84 10.89
C MET A 722 7.03 -23.33 9.89
N ILE A 723 5.86 -23.75 10.39
CA ILE A 723 4.75 -24.21 9.56
C ILE A 723 3.56 -23.30 9.82
N LYS A 724 2.93 -22.84 8.75
CA LYS A 724 1.68 -22.07 8.78
C LYS A 724 0.59 -22.84 8.06
N VAL A 725 -0.51 -23.09 8.76
CA VAL A 725 -1.71 -23.76 8.23
C VAL A 725 -2.81 -22.73 8.07
N TYR A 726 -3.35 -22.64 6.85
CA TYR A 726 -4.45 -21.74 6.51
C TYR A 726 -5.76 -22.53 6.54
N ILE A 727 -6.73 -22.04 7.31
CA ILE A 727 -8.06 -22.65 7.43
C ILE A 727 -9.08 -21.65 6.92
N ALA A 728 -9.85 -22.04 5.92
CA ALA A 728 -10.98 -21.27 5.43
C ALA A 728 -12.27 -21.68 6.14
N ILE A 729 -12.97 -20.68 6.65
CA ILE A 729 -14.24 -20.79 7.36
C ILE A 729 -15.30 -20.04 6.56
N LYS A 730 -16.37 -20.74 6.19
CA LYS A 730 -17.51 -20.12 5.52
C LYS A 730 -18.50 -19.63 6.57
N ARG A 731 -18.71 -18.32 6.66
CA ARG A 731 -19.68 -17.73 7.59
C ARG A 731 -20.96 -17.35 6.85
N LYS A 732 -22.08 -17.89 7.31
CA LYS A 732 -23.42 -17.55 6.82
C LYS A 732 -24.06 -16.55 7.77
N LEU A 733 -24.95 -15.72 7.23
CA LEU A 733 -25.78 -14.82 8.03
C LEU A 733 -26.53 -15.60 9.11
N SER A 734 -26.53 -15.06 10.32
CA SER A 734 -27.12 -15.66 11.51
C SER A 734 -27.86 -14.61 12.35
N VAL A 735 -28.78 -15.07 13.20
CA VAL A 735 -29.54 -14.16 14.08
C VAL A 735 -28.59 -13.53 15.09
N GLY A 736 -28.57 -12.20 15.14
CA GLY A 736 -27.65 -11.42 15.97
C GLY A 736 -26.53 -10.74 15.19
N ASP A 737 -26.34 -11.08 13.90
CA ASP A 737 -25.39 -10.37 13.05
C ASP A 737 -25.84 -8.93 12.80
N LYS A 738 -24.88 -7.99 12.88
CA LYS A 738 -25.12 -6.58 12.57
C LYS A 738 -25.09 -6.36 11.06
N MET A 739 -26.15 -5.75 10.53
CA MET A 739 -26.24 -5.30 9.15
C MET A 739 -26.54 -3.80 9.12
N ALA A 740 -26.01 -3.09 8.13
CA ALA A 740 -26.20 -1.66 7.92
C ALA A 740 -26.28 -1.35 6.42
#